data_AF-A0A975CM05-F1
#
_entry.id   AF-A0A975CM05-F1
#
_cell.length_a   1.000
_cell.length_b   1.000
_cell.length_c   1.000
_cell.angle_alpha   90.00
_cell.angle_beta   90.00
_cell.angle_gamma   90.00
#
_symmetry.space_group_name_H-M   'P 1'
#
loop_
_entity.id
_entity.type
_entity.pdbx_description
1 polymer ?
#
loop_
_entity_poly.entity_id
_entity_poly.type
_entity_poly.pdbx_seq_one_letter_code
_entity_poly.pdbx_strand_id
1 'polypeptide(L)'
;MKNVLLHLKKYTILLLIVFSYSSCENELEKFPTITFTPCESTNVVVNPNIINDFECQSNIVLANVEAVRNPAEIQINKSRFVGKYINSDAAAKNISIDLSKTIDFKNFAIFKIKIRTEEEESKINVRLEGGKTGAINREQNITADNGWNEYTFDFSDFSNEEHNKLTLSFNSPNSGAIYYLDDLSLDASKNICEGIDKDKSIVNDFDCQKNVIIPEVEKVLTPNKSPINESNFSGKYVDGLGAWDAVIIDYKEAIDLSINNIFSIKVHAPVAGTLKVKLEGGTSAAIEKDQQVIAGEWKEYTFNFLDQATENHTKIVLFFNAGVDTNGTDEYFIDDLRFIEDPCANTVADTSILNDFDCQVNRNPEGNVTTEVVENPNKNANNTSLNVLKVTDNGTEPFDFLVFDNTEAIDLTSKNILKIKVHSSKSVPLLAKLEGGTSTPSEIWGTIDTVGDWKEYSFDFSSQANEQHNKVVFFFNGGQTDGTTEDIYFIDDIKFVEANTISCTGVVTDETIVSDAECQQNYTIEGDAATTVIDNPNKSGINNSEAVLEVRDNGTNAWDHLLFNFGKSIDLSTKNVLKIKVLSSKNAPLLAKLEGGTSAANEIWGAINTTGTWTEYTFDFSSQASKDHQKIVFFFNAGEATGANPDIYYIDDIRWE
;
A
#
# COMPACT_ATOMS: atom_id res chain seq x y z
N MET A 1 12.68 64.42 -46.38
CA MET A 1 13.23 63.05 -46.53
C MET A 1 13.18 62.26 -45.22
N LYS A 2 11.99 62.12 -44.59
CA LYS A 2 11.79 61.22 -43.43
C LYS A 2 10.56 60.30 -43.57
N ASN A 3 9.91 60.30 -44.74
CA ASN A 3 8.70 59.50 -44.99
C ASN A 3 8.87 58.37 -46.02
N VAL A 4 10.10 58.10 -46.49
CA VAL A 4 10.36 57.01 -47.45
C VAL A 4 10.96 55.77 -46.77
N LEU A 5 11.52 55.89 -45.56
CA LEU A 5 12.13 54.75 -44.85
C LEU A 5 11.13 53.92 -44.03
N LEU A 6 9.92 54.42 -43.76
CA LEU A 6 8.91 53.68 -43.00
C LEU A 6 8.01 52.78 -43.86
N HIS A 7 7.96 53.01 -45.18
CA HIS A 7 7.17 52.18 -46.11
C HIS A 7 7.91 50.93 -46.60
N LEU A 8 9.25 50.90 -46.59
CA LEU A 8 10.01 49.69 -46.96
C LEU A 8 9.98 48.60 -45.87
N LYS A 9 9.84 48.94 -44.58
CA LYS A 9 9.76 47.93 -43.51
C LYS A 9 8.42 47.18 -43.45
N LYS A 10 7.30 47.81 -43.85
CA LYS A 10 5.98 47.14 -43.88
C LYS A 10 5.84 46.15 -45.03
N TYR A 11 6.41 46.43 -46.20
CA TYR A 11 6.36 45.49 -47.33
C TYR A 11 7.32 44.31 -47.19
N THR A 12 8.43 44.45 -46.45
CA THR A 12 9.37 43.34 -46.24
C THR A 12 8.84 42.32 -45.20
N ILE A 13 8.05 42.77 -44.21
CA ILE A 13 7.43 41.87 -43.22
C ILE A 13 6.16 41.21 -43.77
N LEU A 14 5.39 41.90 -44.64
CA LEU A 14 4.23 41.28 -45.29
C LEU A 14 4.64 40.25 -46.36
N LEU A 15 5.78 40.42 -47.03
CA LEU A 15 6.29 39.39 -47.96
C LEU A 15 6.85 38.16 -47.23
N LEU A 16 7.38 38.29 -46.01
CA LEU A 16 7.91 37.15 -45.24
C LEU A 16 6.82 36.33 -44.54
N ILE A 17 5.66 36.92 -44.21
CA ILE A 17 4.53 36.21 -43.61
C ILE A 17 3.66 35.52 -44.69
N VAL A 18 3.62 36.03 -45.92
CA VAL A 18 2.91 35.36 -47.02
C VAL A 18 3.68 34.14 -47.53
N PHE A 19 5.03 34.14 -47.50
CA PHE A 19 5.81 32.97 -47.92
C PHE A 19 5.91 31.83 -46.88
N SER A 20 5.55 32.08 -45.62
CA SER A 20 5.52 31.04 -44.58
C SER A 20 4.17 30.31 -44.46
N TYR A 21 3.09 30.83 -45.06
CA TYR A 21 1.79 30.15 -45.13
C TYR A 21 1.52 29.51 -46.49
N SER A 22 2.29 29.83 -47.55
CA SER A 22 2.10 29.26 -48.89
C SER A 22 2.97 28.03 -49.22
N SER A 23 3.85 27.59 -48.32
CA SER A 23 4.85 26.55 -48.62
C SER A 23 4.62 25.19 -47.95
N CYS A 24 3.50 24.97 -47.26
CA CYS A 24 3.11 23.62 -46.79
C CYS A 24 1.77 23.10 -47.35
N GLU A 25 0.90 23.94 -47.92
CA GLU A 25 -0.35 23.44 -48.52
C GLU A 25 -0.15 22.89 -49.94
N ASN A 26 0.79 23.45 -50.72
CA ASN A 26 1.03 23.03 -52.10
C ASN A 26 2.00 21.84 -52.28
N GLU A 27 2.64 21.34 -51.22
CA GLU A 27 3.40 20.09 -51.31
C GLU A 27 2.54 18.85 -51.01
N LEU A 28 1.39 19.01 -50.35
CA LEU A 28 0.44 17.90 -50.13
C LEU A 28 -0.41 17.56 -51.36
N GLU A 29 -0.54 18.46 -52.34
CA GLU A 29 -1.23 18.17 -53.62
C GLU A 29 -0.40 17.30 -54.59
N LYS A 30 0.89 17.07 -54.30
CA LYS A 30 1.78 16.25 -55.14
C LYS A 30 2.09 14.87 -54.56
N PHE A 31 1.68 14.57 -53.35
CA PHE A 31 1.68 13.20 -52.87
C PHE A 31 0.37 12.55 -53.32
N PRO A 32 0.41 11.37 -53.98
CA PRO A 32 -0.81 10.61 -54.17
C PRO A 32 -1.43 10.44 -52.78
N THR A 33 -2.70 10.80 -52.61
CA THR A 33 -3.48 10.43 -51.43
C THR A 33 -3.24 8.94 -51.25
N ILE A 34 -2.53 8.55 -50.18
CA ILE A 34 -2.36 7.14 -49.87
C ILE A 34 -3.77 6.66 -49.58
N THR A 35 -4.38 5.99 -50.55
CA THR A 35 -5.63 5.27 -50.35
C THR A 35 -5.29 4.12 -49.44
N PHE A 36 -5.35 4.36 -48.14
CA PHE A 36 -5.26 3.31 -47.15
C PHE A 36 -6.49 2.43 -47.33
N THR A 37 -6.25 1.19 -47.73
CA THR A 37 -7.29 0.17 -47.73
C THR A 37 -7.44 -0.31 -46.28
N PRO A 38 -8.66 -0.39 -45.72
CA PRO A 38 -8.90 -0.87 -44.35
C PRO A 38 -8.28 -2.24 -44.03
N CYS A 39 -7.92 -3.01 -45.07
CA CYS A 39 -7.11 -4.21 -44.92
C CYS A 39 -6.17 -4.40 -46.13
N GLU A 40 -4.87 -4.60 -45.89
CA GLU A 40 -3.90 -5.05 -46.90
C GLU A 40 -3.49 -6.53 -46.72
N SER A 41 -3.98 -7.19 -45.67
CA SER A 41 -3.62 -8.57 -45.34
C SER A 41 -4.50 -9.58 -46.08
N THR A 42 -3.90 -10.45 -46.89
CA THR A 42 -4.61 -11.54 -47.60
C THR A 42 -4.80 -12.81 -46.75
N ASN A 43 -4.32 -12.81 -45.49
CA ASN A 43 -4.27 -14.00 -44.63
C ASN A 43 -5.19 -13.91 -43.40
N VAL A 44 -6.27 -13.14 -43.48
CA VAL A 44 -7.23 -12.98 -42.38
C VAL A 44 -8.13 -14.21 -42.32
N VAL A 45 -8.04 -14.98 -41.24
CA VAL A 45 -8.97 -16.08 -40.97
C VAL A 45 -10.27 -15.48 -40.43
N VAL A 46 -11.37 -15.64 -41.17
CA VAL A 46 -12.67 -15.11 -40.77
C VAL A 46 -13.12 -15.76 -39.46
N ASN A 47 -13.13 -14.98 -38.39
CA ASN A 47 -13.81 -15.29 -37.14
C ASN A 47 -15.29 -14.89 -37.29
N PRO A 48 -16.24 -15.85 -37.30
CA PRO A 48 -17.67 -15.56 -37.49
C PRO A 48 -18.29 -14.78 -36.33
N ASN A 49 -17.61 -14.69 -35.19
CA ASN A 49 -18.11 -14.00 -34.01
C ASN A 49 -17.74 -12.51 -33.98
N ILE A 50 -16.85 -12.05 -34.86
CA ILE A 50 -16.61 -10.62 -35.07
C ILE A 50 -17.73 -10.10 -35.97
N ILE A 51 -18.42 -9.06 -35.54
CA ILE A 51 -19.45 -8.39 -36.32
C ILE A 51 -18.77 -7.38 -37.25
N ASN A 52 -17.98 -6.48 -36.68
CA ASN A 52 -17.22 -5.48 -37.43
C ASN A 52 -16.09 -4.88 -36.58
N ASP A 53 -14.86 -4.97 -37.08
CA ASP A 53 -13.64 -4.33 -36.53
C ASP A 53 -13.18 -3.13 -37.37
N PHE A 54 -13.96 -2.75 -38.39
CA PHE A 54 -13.69 -1.69 -39.37
C PHE A 54 -12.33 -1.77 -40.09
N GLU A 55 -11.64 -2.90 -39.98
CA GLU A 55 -10.33 -3.18 -40.56
C GLU A 55 -10.45 -4.36 -41.52
N CYS A 56 -10.07 -5.54 -41.06
CA CYS A 56 -9.91 -6.75 -41.85
C CYS A 56 -11.08 -7.72 -41.68
N GLN A 57 -11.93 -7.54 -40.66
CA GLN A 57 -13.05 -8.40 -40.32
C GLN A 57 -14.37 -7.62 -40.17
N SER A 58 -14.82 -7.01 -41.27
CA SER A 58 -16.15 -6.41 -41.39
C SER A 58 -17.19 -7.42 -41.88
N ASN A 59 -17.49 -8.46 -41.08
CA ASN A 59 -18.42 -9.53 -41.47
C ASN A 59 -19.84 -9.01 -41.75
N ILE A 60 -20.26 -7.93 -41.08
CA ILE A 60 -21.55 -7.28 -41.28
C ILE A 60 -21.35 -5.79 -41.50
N VAL A 61 -21.91 -5.27 -42.59
CA VAL A 61 -21.93 -3.83 -42.87
C VAL A 61 -22.97 -3.17 -41.98
N LEU A 62 -22.53 -2.19 -41.18
CA LEU A 62 -23.39 -1.46 -40.26
C LEU A 62 -24.03 -0.27 -40.97
N ALA A 63 -25.36 -0.29 -41.12
CA ALA A 63 -26.07 0.86 -41.63
C ALA A 63 -25.91 2.07 -40.69
N ASN A 64 -25.77 3.27 -41.27
CA ASN A 64 -25.58 4.54 -40.57
C ASN A 64 -24.23 4.70 -39.84
N VAL A 65 -23.27 3.81 -40.05
CA VAL A 65 -21.90 3.94 -39.53
C VAL A 65 -20.93 4.08 -40.70
N GLU A 66 -20.14 5.16 -40.71
CA GLU A 66 -19.12 5.42 -41.72
C GLU A 66 -17.76 4.91 -41.24
N ALA A 67 -17.07 4.07 -42.00
CA ALA A 67 -15.69 3.70 -41.68
C ALA A 67 -14.76 4.91 -41.93
N VAL A 68 -14.08 5.38 -40.90
CA VAL A 68 -13.18 6.54 -40.93
C VAL A 68 -11.83 6.17 -40.33
N ARG A 69 -10.80 7.01 -40.54
CA ARG A 69 -9.53 6.88 -39.83
C ARG A 69 -9.76 7.09 -38.33
N ASN A 70 -9.14 6.22 -37.52
CA ASN A 70 -9.20 6.34 -36.07
C ASN A 70 -8.70 7.73 -35.64
N PRO A 71 -9.54 8.56 -34.99
CA PRO A 71 -9.13 9.89 -34.56
C PRO A 71 -8.03 9.85 -33.49
N ALA A 72 -7.87 8.71 -32.79
CA ALA A 72 -6.79 8.51 -31.81
C ALA A 72 -6.55 7.02 -31.53
N GLU A 73 -5.37 6.53 -31.92
CA GLU A 73 -4.88 5.15 -31.70
C GLU A 73 -4.25 5.04 -30.29
N ILE A 74 -5.06 5.16 -29.24
CA ILE A 74 -4.61 5.24 -27.84
C ILE A 74 -5.32 4.21 -26.94
N GLN A 75 -4.72 3.93 -25.78
CA GLN A 75 -5.27 3.03 -24.75
C GLN A 75 -5.56 1.61 -25.31
N ILE A 76 -6.81 1.15 -25.17
CA ILE A 76 -7.26 -0.20 -25.53
C ILE A 76 -7.57 -0.37 -27.03
N ASN A 77 -7.56 0.72 -27.82
CA ASN A 77 -7.84 0.67 -29.24
C ASN A 77 -6.64 1.23 -30.04
N LYS A 78 -6.03 0.37 -30.85
CA LYS A 78 -4.89 0.69 -31.73
C LYS A 78 -5.21 0.46 -33.21
N SER A 79 -6.48 0.27 -33.56
CA SER A 79 -6.95 0.09 -34.94
C SER A 79 -6.76 1.38 -35.72
N ARG A 80 -6.46 1.29 -37.03
CA ARG A 80 -6.22 2.46 -37.88
C ARG A 80 -7.51 3.07 -38.41
N PHE A 81 -8.57 2.29 -38.44
CA PHE A 81 -9.90 2.57 -38.92
C PHE A 81 -10.91 2.13 -37.87
N VAL A 82 -11.98 2.91 -37.78
CA VAL A 82 -13.07 2.72 -36.83
C VAL A 82 -14.37 3.16 -37.48
N GLY A 83 -15.50 2.78 -36.92
CA GLY A 83 -16.80 3.28 -37.32
C GLY A 83 -17.07 4.65 -36.71
N LYS A 84 -17.61 5.58 -37.48
CA LYS A 84 -18.17 6.85 -37.02
C LYS A 84 -19.67 6.82 -37.15
N TYR A 85 -20.35 6.96 -36.02
CA TYR A 85 -21.80 7.10 -35.93
C TYR A 85 -22.14 8.53 -35.48
N ILE A 86 -23.13 9.15 -36.12
CA ILE A 86 -23.63 10.48 -35.75
C ILE A 86 -25.09 10.31 -35.31
N ASN A 87 -25.35 10.59 -34.04
CA ASN A 87 -26.69 10.58 -33.48
C ASN A 87 -27.48 11.77 -34.05
N SER A 88 -28.41 11.55 -34.97
CA SER A 88 -29.17 12.62 -35.65
C SER A 88 -30.68 12.48 -35.49
N ASP A 89 -31.43 13.58 -35.66
CA ASP A 89 -32.89 13.62 -35.57
C ASP A 89 -33.64 12.90 -36.71
N ALA A 90 -32.94 12.20 -37.60
CA ALA A 90 -33.54 11.49 -38.73
C ALA A 90 -34.23 10.18 -38.33
N ALA A 91 -35.15 9.68 -39.17
CA ALA A 91 -36.03 8.54 -38.91
C ALA A 91 -35.34 7.16 -38.69
N ALA A 92 -34.01 7.08 -38.78
CA ALA A 92 -33.22 5.87 -38.56
C ALA A 92 -32.18 6.11 -37.45
N LYS A 93 -32.64 6.13 -36.18
CA LYS A 93 -31.83 6.43 -34.98
C LYS A 93 -30.90 5.31 -34.50
N ASN A 94 -31.01 4.10 -35.09
CA ASN A 94 -30.40 2.91 -34.50
C ASN A 94 -29.50 2.20 -35.51
N ILE A 95 -28.44 1.57 -35.01
CA ILE A 95 -27.60 0.65 -35.77
C ILE A 95 -28.25 -0.73 -35.67
N SER A 96 -28.89 -1.18 -36.74
CA SER A 96 -29.50 -2.52 -36.82
C SER A 96 -28.50 -3.53 -37.40
N ILE A 97 -28.26 -4.60 -36.65
CA ILE A 97 -27.31 -5.67 -36.96
C ILE A 97 -28.10 -6.97 -37.08
N ASP A 98 -28.37 -7.39 -38.31
CA ASP A 98 -29.01 -8.68 -38.59
C ASP A 98 -27.93 -9.73 -38.83
N LEU A 99 -27.85 -10.72 -37.93
CA LEU A 99 -26.82 -11.77 -37.99
C LEU A 99 -27.20 -12.91 -38.95
N SER A 100 -28.40 -12.86 -39.56
CA SER A 100 -28.96 -13.86 -40.49
C SER A 100 -29.12 -15.29 -39.94
N LYS A 101 -28.52 -15.61 -38.80
CA LYS A 101 -28.60 -16.88 -38.08
C LYS A 101 -28.84 -16.61 -36.59
N THR A 102 -29.44 -17.59 -35.93
CA THR A 102 -29.57 -17.59 -34.47
C THR A 102 -28.20 -17.50 -33.81
N ILE A 103 -28.10 -16.64 -32.80
CA ILE A 103 -26.89 -16.49 -31.99
C ILE A 103 -26.76 -17.71 -31.06
N ASP A 104 -25.57 -18.29 -31.01
CA ASP A 104 -25.26 -19.36 -30.06
C ASP A 104 -24.95 -18.78 -28.67
N PHE A 105 -25.99 -18.31 -27.96
CA PHE A 105 -25.86 -17.78 -26.60
C PHE A 105 -25.42 -18.83 -25.57
N LYS A 106 -25.33 -20.11 -25.94
CA LYS A 106 -24.75 -21.13 -25.05
C LYS A 106 -23.23 -21.02 -24.99
N ASN A 107 -22.60 -20.60 -26.09
CA ASN A 107 -21.14 -20.52 -26.18
C ASN A 107 -20.64 -19.08 -26.33
N PHE A 108 -21.42 -18.16 -26.90
CA PHE A 108 -20.99 -16.79 -27.28
C PHE A 108 -22.02 -15.74 -26.84
N ALA A 109 -22.17 -15.56 -25.53
CA ALA A 109 -23.24 -14.76 -24.97
C ALA A 109 -22.90 -13.30 -24.66
N ILE A 110 -21.62 -12.92 -24.78
CA ILE A 110 -21.15 -11.60 -24.39
C ILE A 110 -21.01 -10.73 -25.65
N PHE A 111 -21.84 -9.72 -25.80
CA PHE A 111 -21.64 -8.71 -26.85
C PHE A 111 -20.65 -7.66 -26.36
N LYS A 112 -19.61 -7.39 -27.16
CA LYS A 112 -18.57 -6.39 -26.87
C LYS A 112 -18.56 -5.30 -27.93
N ILE A 113 -18.27 -4.08 -27.51
CA ILE A 113 -18.04 -2.92 -28.38
C ILE A 113 -17.10 -1.93 -27.69
N LYS A 114 -16.12 -1.40 -28.43
CA LYS A 114 -15.34 -0.25 -27.99
C LYS A 114 -15.97 1.04 -28.46
N ILE A 115 -16.10 2.00 -27.56
CA ILE A 115 -16.70 3.31 -27.86
C ILE A 115 -15.77 4.42 -27.37
N ARG A 116 -15.61 5.44 -28.21
CA ARG A 116 -14.98 6.72 -27.86
C ARG A 116 -15.94 7.86 -28.20
N THR A 117 -16.14 8.77 -27.25
CA THR A 117 -16.96 9.96 -27.42
C THR A 117 -16.52 11.08 -26.47
N GLU A 118 -16.83 12.32 -26.83
CA GLU A 118 -16.74 13.50 -25.96
C GLU A 118 -18.11 13.87 -25.36
N GLU A 119 -19.16 13.10 -25.67
CA GLU A 119 -20.54 13.42 -25.30
C GLU A 119 -20.84 13.00 -23.86
N GLU A 120 -21.03 14.00 -22.98
CA GLU A 120 -21.47 13.83 -21.59
C GLU A 120 -22.93 13.33 -21.50
N GLU A 121 -23.27 12.69 -20.38
CA GLU A 121 -24.63 12.17 -20.09
C GLU A 121 -25.19 11.18 -21.14
N SER A 122 -24.31 10.54 -21.92
CA SER A 122 -24.70 9.60 -22.96
C SER A 122 -24.90 8.17 -22.44
N LYS A 123 -25.80 7.42 -23.08
CA LYS A 123 -25.99 5.98 -22.84
C LYS A 123 -26.00 5.17 -24.13
N ILE A 124 -25.53 3.93 -24.08
CA ILE A 124 -25.75 2.93 -25.12
C ILE A 124 -26.80 1.92 -24.64
N ASN A 125 -27.79 1.68 -25.50
CA ASN A 125 -28.77 0.64 -25.33
C ASN A 125 -28.58 -0.41 -26.43
N VAL A 126 -28.38 -1.66 -26.02
CA VAL A 126 -28.27 -2.84 -26.87
C VAL A 126 -29.56 -3.62 -26.73
N ARG A 127 -30.35 -3.59 -27.80
CA ARG A 127 -31.61 -4.30 -27.90
C ARG A 127 -31.43 -5.62 -28.66
N LEU A 128 -31.67 -6.73 -27.98
CA LEU A 128 -31.70 -8.06 -28.57
C LEU A 128 -33.12 -8.35 -29.12
N GLU A 129 -33.20 -8.78 -30.37
CA GLU A 129 -34.46 -9.05 -31.08
C GLU A 129 -34.43 -10.44 -31.77
N GLY A 130 -35.62 -10.97 -32.04
CA GLY A 130 -35.82 -12.38 -32.42
C GLY A 130 -36.30 -13.22 -31.23
N GLY A 131 -36.22 -14.55 -31.30
CA GLY A 131 -36.58 -15.44 -30.18
C GLY A 131 -38.07 -15.49 -29.81
N LYS A 132 -38.42 -16.26 -28.76
CA LYS A 132 -39.81 -16.44 -28.31
C LYS A 132 -40.23 -15.45 -27.22
N THR A 133 -39.26 -14.88 -26.51
CA THR A 133 -39.45 -13.98 -25.36
C THR A 133 -39.71 -12.51 -25.72
N GLY A 134 -39.65 -12.15 -27.00
CA GLY A 134 -39.76 -10.76 -27.45
C GLY A 134 -38.44 -9.99 -27.31
N ALA A 135 -38.46 -8.69 -27.59
CA ALA A 135 -37.23 -7.88 -27.58
C ALA A 135 -36.78 -7.54 -26.15
N ILE A 136 -35.48 -7.63 -25.89
CA ILE A 136 -34.85 -7.36 -24.58
C ILE A 136 -33.87 -6.20 -24.74
N ASN A 137 -33.78 -5.31 -23.75
CA ASN A 137 -32.81 -4.21 -23.75
C ASN A 137 -31.80 -4.38 -22.61
N ARG A 138 -30.54 -4.04 -22.88
CA ARG A 138 -29.49 -3.81 -21.88
C ARG A 138 -28.91 -2.41 -22.13
N GLU A 139 -28.79 -1.59 -21.09
CA GLU A 139 -28.32 -0.21 -21.20
C GLU A 139 -27.09 0.01 -20.32
N GLN A 140 -26.14 0.84 -20.77
CA GLN A 140 -24.98 1.29 -20.00
C GLN A 140 -24.72 2.78 -20.24
N ASN A 141 -24.31 3.50 -19.19
CA ASN A 141 -23.79 4.86 -19.32
C ASN A 141 -22.43 4.82 -20.04
N ILE A 142 -22.19 5.79 -20.92
CA ILE A 142 -20.93 5.94 -21.64
C ILE A 142 -20.07 6.96 -20.91
N THR A 143 -18.79 6.65 -20.73
CA THR A 143 -17.81 7.53 -20.12
C THR A 143 -17.35 8.55 -21.17
N ALA A 144 -17.55 9.83 -20.88
CA ALA A 144 -17.22 10.94 -21.79
C ALA A 144 -15.80 11.50 -21.53
N ASP A 145 -14.80 10.62 -21.49
CA ASP A 145 -13.41 10.99 -21.21
C ASP A 145 -12.58 11.26 -22.48
N ASN A 146 -13.21 11.19 -23.65
CA ASN A 146 -12.54 11.19 -24.95
C ASN A 146 -11.48 10.07 -25.08
N GLY A 147 -11.56 9.04 -24.25
CA GLY A 147 -10.79 7.81 -24.30
C GLY A 147 -11.54 6.69 -25.01
N TRP A 148 -10.86 5.57 -25.22
CA TRP A 148 -11.50 4.34 -25.69
C TRP A 148 -11.89 3.49 -24.49
N ASN A 149 -13.17 3.16 -24.38
CA ASN A 149 -13.72 2.31 -23.34
C ASN A 149 -14.39 1.06 -23.98
N GLU A 150 -14.21 -0.11 -23.38
CA GLU A 150 -14.87 -1.36 -23.81
C GLU A 150 -16.15 -1.57 -23.00
N TYR A 151 -17.25 -1.81 -23.72
CA TYR A 151 -18.57 -2.06 -23.14
C TYR A 151 -18.97 -3.50 -23.42
N THR A 152 -19.40 -4.20 -22.38
CA THR A 152 -19.75 -5.63 -22.42
C THR A 152 -21.20 -5.84 -21.99
N PHE A 153 -21.98 -6.57 -22.79
CA PHE A 153 -23.38 -6.86 -22.52
C PHE A 153 -23.58 -8.38 -22.45
N ASP A 154 -24.00 -8.87 -21.28
CA ASP A 154 -24.24 -10.29 -21.04
C ASP A 154 -25.70 -10.67 -21.36
N PHE A 155 -25.85 -11.65 -22.26
CA PHE A 155 -27.11 -12.24 -22.66
C PHE A 155 -27.18 -13.75 -22.34
N SER A 156 -26.33 -14.25 -21.44
CA SER A 156 -26.26 -15.67 -21.05
C SER A 156 -27.57 -16.23 -20.50
N ASP A 157 -28.39 -15.38 -19.87
CA ASP A 157 -29.77 -15.70 -19.44
C ASP A 157 -30.67 -16.17 -20.59
N PHE A 158 -30.31 -15.87 -21.85
CA PHE A 158 -31.05 -16.22 -23.06
C PHE A 158 -30.41 -17.37 -23.85
N SER A 159 -29.56 -18.17 -23.20
CA SER A 159 -28.86 -19.34 -23.80
C SER A 159 -29.78 -20.39 -24.46
N ASN A 160 -31.08 -20.39 -24.16
CA ASN A 160 -32.08 -21.29 -24.75
C ASN A 160 -33.04 -20.60 -25.74
N GLU A 161 -32.80 -19.33 -26.08
CA GLU A 161 -33.64 -18.55 -26.99
C GLU A 161 -33.04 -18.43 -28.39
N GLU A 162 -33.88 -18.10 -29.38
CA GLU A 162 -33.51 -18.05 -30.79
C GLU A 162 -33.42 -16.61 -31.33
N HIS A 163 -32.74 -15.71 -30.61
CA HIS A 163 -32.53 -14.34 -31.09
C HIS A 163 -31.47 -14.29 -32.20
N ASN A 164 -31.63 -13.36 -33.14
CA ASN A 164 -30.80 -13.27 -34.35
C ASN A 164 -30.47 -11.83 -34.78
N LYS A 165 -30.91 -10.82 -34.01
CA LYS A 165 -30.73 -9.42 -34.36
C LYS A 165 -30.35 -8.60 -33.13
N LEU A 166 -29.37 -7.71 -33.30
CA LEU A 166 -29.00 -6.69 -32.33
C LEU A 166 -29.37 -5.31 -32.89
N THR A 167 -29.87 -4.42 -32.05
CA THR A 167 -30.15 -3.03 -32.38
C THR A 167 -29.46 -2.14 -31.35
N LEU A 168 -28.47 -1.37 -31.77
CA LEU A 168 -27.77 -0.40 -30.92
C LEU A 168 -28.44 0.97 -31.04
N SER A 169 -28.69 1.62 -29.91
CA SER A 169 -29.21 2.99 -29.87
C SER A 169 -28.44 3.80 -28.84
N PHE A 170 -28.08 5.03 -29.22
CA PHE A 170 -27.38 5.97 -28.36
C PHE A 170 -28.37 7.03 -27.88
N ASN A 171 -28.49 7.18 -26.57
CA ASN A 171 -29.29 8.23 -25.95
C ASN A 171 -28.33 9.33 -25.49
N SER A 172 -28.46 10.52 -26.08
CA SER A 172 -27.67 11.70 -25.72
C SER A 172 -28.56 12.94 -25.80
N PRO A 173 -28.29 13.96 -24.94
CA PRO A 173 -29.01 15.23 -24.95
C PRO A 173 -28.73 16.04 -26.22
N ASN A 174 -27.59 15.84 -26.89
CA ASN A 174 -27.17 16.59 -28.07
C ASN A 174 -27.51 15.87 -29.39
N SER A 175 -28.43 16.46 -30.16
CA SER A 175 -28.62 16.07 -31.56
C SER A 175 -27.37 16.45 -32.36
N GLY A 176 -26.67 15.44 -32.90
CA GLY A 176 -25.39 15.56 -33.59
C GLY A 176 -24.21 14.90 -32.87
N ALA A 177 -24.41 14.30 -31.69
CA ALA A 177 -23.34 13.62 -30.94
C ALA A 177 -22.62 12.56 -31.79
N ILE A 178 -21.29 12.54 -31.71
CA ILE A 178 -20.43 11.67 -32.52
C ILE A 178 -19.88 10.55 -31.65
N TYR A 179 -20.04 9.31 -32.11
CA TYR A 179 -19.50 8.12 -31.46
C TYR A 179 -18.57 7.40 -32.42
N TYR A 180 -17.35 7.13 -31.98
CA TYR A 180 -16.42 6.25 -32.67
C TYR A 180 -16.56 4.85 -32.09
N LEU A 181 -16.75 3.85 -32.96
CA LEU A 181 -17.10 2.48 -32.63
C LEU A 181 -16.04 1.54 -33.19
N ASP A 182 -15.68 0.52 -32.43
CA ASP A 182 -14.75 -0.51 -32.91
C ASP A 182 -14.93 -1.86 -32.21
N ASP A 183 -14.33 -2.91 -32.76
CA ASP A 183 -14.27 -4.26 -32.20
C ASP A 183 -15.64 -4.84 -31.79
N LEU A 184 -16.68 -4.64 -32.63
CA LEU A 184 -18.00 -5.21 -32.37
C LEU A 184 -17.93 -6.73 -32.53
N SER A 185 -18.20 -7.47 -31.46
CA SER A 185 -18.06 -8.93 -31.47
C SER A 185 -18.96 -9.63 -30.43
N LEU A 186 -19.16 -10.93 -30.63
CA LEU A 186 -19.73 -11.86 -29.65
C LEU A 186 -18.59 -12.71 -29.09
N ASP A 187 -18.31 -12.60 -27.80
CA ASP A 187 -17.27 -13.37 -27.13
C ASP A 187 -17.87 -14.55 -26.36
N ALA A 188 -17.00 -15.50 -26.02
CA ALA A 188 -17.41 -16.70 -25.31
C ALA A 188 -18.12 -16.32 -24.00
N SER A 189 -19.19 -17.05 -23.65
CA SER A 189 -19.81 -16.95 -22.34
C SER A 189 -18.84 -17.52 -21.30
N LYS A 190 -17.82 -16.77 -20.91
CA LYS A 190 -17.05 -17.10 -19.73
C LYS A 190 -17.97 -16.78 -18.56
N ASN A 191 -18.59 -17.80 -18.00
CA ASN A 191 -19.22 -17.68 -16.71
C ASN A 191 -18.10 -17.31 -15.73
N ILE A 192 -18.00 -16.04 -15.37
CA ILE A 192 -16.98 -15.52 -14.45
C ILE A 192 -17.04 -16.19 -13.07
N CYS A 193 -18.15 -16.89 -12.79
CA CYS A 193 -18.39 -17.64 -11.57
C CYS A 193 -18.21 -19.15 -11.73
N GLU A 194 -17.82 -19.65 -12.90
CA GLU A 194 -17.54 -21.07 -13.09
C GLU A 194 -16.29 -21.48 -12.29
N GLY A 195 -16.45 -22.49 -11.44
CA GLY A 195 -15.38 -22.99 -10.57
C GLY A 195 -15.13 -22.17 -9.30
N ILE A 196 -15.93 -21.13 -9.04
CA ILE A 196 -15.89 -20.40 -7.77
C ILE A 196 -16.72 -21.19 -6.74
N ASP A 197 -16.05 -21.75 -5.73
CA ASP A 197 -16.71 -22.43 -4.62
C ASP A 197 -17.47 -21.44 -3.73
N LYS A 198 -18.62 -21.86 -3.22
CA LYS A 198 -19.43 -21.03 -2.31
C LYS A 198 -18.67 -20.76 -1.01
N ASP A 199 -18.43 -19.48 -0.71
CA ASP A 199 -17.89 -19.02 0.56
C ASP A 199 -19.02 -18.51 1.44
N LYS A 200 -19.32 -19.24 2.51
CA LYS A 200 -20.42 -18.90 3.43
C LYS A 200 -20.17 -17.64 4.27
N SER A 201 -18.93 -17.15 4.33
CA SER A 201 -18.60 -15.91 5.02
C SER A 201 -19.11 -14.69 4.24
N ILE A 202 -19.24 -14.81 2.91
CA ILE A 202 -19.73 -13.74 2.06
C ILE A 202 -21.26 -13.76 2.05
N VAL A 203 -21.86 -12.61 2.37
CA VAL A 203 -23.30 -12.37 2.30
C VAL A 203 -23.70 -12.16 0.85
N ASN A 204 -23.11 -11.15 0.22
CA ASN A 204 -23.33 -10.78 -1.18
C ASN A 204 -22.18 -9.92 -1.71
N ASP A 205 -21.49 -10.36 -2.75
CA ASP A 205 -20.47 -9.60 -3.50
C ASP A 205 -21.02 -9.02 -4.81
N PHE A 206 -22.33 -9.18 -5.08
CA PHE A 206 -23.03 -8.84 -6.32
C PHE A 206 -22.45 -9.42 -7.62
N ASP A 207 -21.33 -10.15 -7.56
CA ASP A 207 -20.67 -10.87 -8.62
C ASP A 207 -21.10 -12.34 -8.59
N CYS A 208 -20.35 -13.18 -7.88
CA CYS A 208 -20.48 -14.64 -7.89
C CYS A 208 -21.03 -15.21 -6.58
N GLN A 209 -20.73 -14.58 -5.46
CA GLN A 209 -21.14 -15.00 -4.12
C GLN A 209 -22.41 -14.25 -3.70
N LYS A 210 -23.57 -14.75 -4.13
CA LYS A 210 -24.90 -14.19 -3.77
C LYS A 210 -25.61 -15.09 -2.77
N ASN A 211 -25.00 -15.26 -1.61
CA ASN A 211 -25.39 -16.31 -0.67
C ASN A 211 -26.68 -15.99 0.10
N VAL A 212 -26.97 -14.70 0.28
CA VAL A 212 -28.22 -14.20 0.86
C VAL A 212 -28.84 -13.17 -0.09
N ILE A 213 -30.15 -13.26 -0.29
CA ILE A 213 -30.90 -12.34 -1.13
C ILE A 213 -31.08 -11.02 -0.39
N ILE A 214 -30.90 -9.91 -1.09
CA ILE A 214 -31.10 -8.55 -0.58
C ILE A 214 -32.17 -7.87 -1.44
N PRO A 215 -33.47 -7.99 -1.08
CA PRO A 215 -34.58 -7.58 -1.95
C PRO A 215 -34.60 -6.09 -2.30
N GLU A 216 -34.11 -5.24 -1.39
CA GLU A 216 -34.12 -3.78 -1.54
C GLU A 216 -32.98 -3.25 -2.43
N VAL A 217 -32.07 -4.12 -2.89
CA VAL A 217 -30.84 -3.72 -3.58
C VAL A 217 -30.82 -4.27 -5.01
N GLU A 218 -30.66 -3.37 -5.98
CA GLU A 218 -30.52 -3.71 -7.40
C GLU A 218 -29.06 -4.00 -7.75
N LYS A 219 -28.79 -5.11 -8.45
CA LYS A 219 -27.45 -5.35 -9.02
C LYS A 219 -27.22 -4.40 -10.20
N VAL A 220 -26.17 -3.59 -10.13
CA VAL A 220 -25.75 -2.65 -11.18
C VAL A 220 -24.27 -2.83 -11.51
N LEU A 221 -23.78 -2.20 -12.59
CA LEU A 221 -22.33 -2.07 -12.79
C LEU A 221 -21.75 -1.16 -11.71
N THR A 222 -20.59 -1.55 -11.18
CA THR A 222 -19.91 -0.78 -10.13
C THR A 222 -19.53 0.61 -10.66
N PRO A 223 -20.13 1.70 -10.13
CA PRO A 223 -19.73 3.05 -10.48
C PRO A 223 -18.39 3.40 -9.85
N ASN A 224 -17.67 4.37 -10.43
CA ASN A 224 -16.49 4.98 -9.82
C ASN A 224 -15.46 3.98 -9.27
N LYS A 225 -15.13 2.93 -10.05
CA LYS A 225 -14.16 1.90 -9.65
C LYS A 225 -12.86 2.53 -9.14
N SER A 226 -12.30 1.93 -8.10
CA SER A 226 -11.07 2.38 -7.44
C SER A 226 -10.29 1.17 -6.92
N PRO A 227 -9.04 1.32 -6.44
CA PRO A 227 -8.33 0.22 -5.80
C PRO A 227 -9.07 -0.39 -4.58
N ILE A 228 -10.00 0.35 -3.97
CA ILE A 228 -10.85 -0.14 -2.87
C ILE A 228 -11.95 -1.06 -3.42
N ASN A 229 -12.51 -0.75 -4.58
CA ASN A 229 -13.53 -1.57 -5.23
C ASN A 229 -13.31 -1.68 -6.74
N GLU A 230 -12.77 -2.82 -7.17
CA GLU A 230 -12.52 -3.17 -8.57
C GLU A 230 -13.59 -4.12 -9.15
N SER A 231 -14.56 -4.54 -8.34
CA SER A 231 -15.64 -5.49 -8.70
C SER A 231 -16.38 -5.05 -9.95
N ASN A 232 -16.93 -6.00 -10.70
CA ASN A 232 -17.64 -5.67 -11.94
C ASN A 232 -19.06 -5.16 -11.66
N PHE A 233 -19.67 -5.73 -10.64
CA PHE A 233 -21.02 -5.39 -10.24
C PHE A 233 -21.06 -5.06 -8.75
N SER A 234 -21.92 -4.12 -8.40
CA SER A 234 -22.22 -3.75 -7.03
C SER A 234 -23.73 -3.70 -6.82
N GLY A 235 -24.16 -3.60 -5.58
CA GLY A 235 -25.53 -3.30 -5.23
C GLY A 235 -25.81 -1.81 -5.29
N LYS A 236 -27.00 -1.41 -5.75
CA LYS A 236 -27.56 -0.06 -5.68
C LYS A 236 -28.80 -0.08 -4.78
N TYR A 237 -28.77 0.74 -3.75
CA TYR A 237 -29.90 1.04 -2.90
C TYR A 237 -30.33 2.49 -3.14
N VAL A 238 -31.63 2.71 -3.36
CA VAL A 238 -32.21 4.07 -3.41
C VAL A 238 -32.90 4.30 -2.09
N ASP A 239 -32.38 5.24 -1.31
CA ASP A 239 -32.92 5.55 0.00
C ASP A 239 -34.31 6.18 -0.13
N GLY A 240 -35.21 5.79 0.77
CA GLY A 240 -36.57 6.26 0.79
C GLY A 240 -36.71 7.64 1.45
N LEU A 241 -37.95 8.11 1.62
CA LEU A 241 -38.22 9.44 2.18
C LEU A 241 -38.03 9.50 3.71
N GLY A 242 -38.06 8.38 4.40
CA GLY A 242 -38.06 8.32 5.85
C GLY A 242 -36.67 8.16 6.43
N ALA A 243 -36.39 8.85 7.55
CA ALA A 243 -35.15 8.78 8.31
C ALA A 243 -34.66 7.38 8.76
N TRP A 244 -35.46 6.33 8.55
CA TRP A 244 -35.18 4.95 8.99
C TRP A 244 -35.54 3.92 7.92
N ASP A 245 -35.58 4.34 6.65
CA ASP A 245 -35.62 3.39 5.55
C ASP A 245 -34.34 2.53 5.57
N ALA A 246 -34.49 1.26 5.26
CA ALA A 246 -33.45 0.28 5.52
C ALA A 246 -33.37 -0.81 4.45
N VAL A 247 -32.17 -1.36 4.30
CA VAL A 247 -31.92 -2.62 3.61
C VAL A 247 -32.00 -3.75 4.63
N ILE A 248 -32.81 -4.78 4.36
CA ILE A 248 -33.03 -5.90 5.29
C ILE A 248 -32.50 -7.19 4.68
N ILE A 249 -31.46 -7.74 5.29
CA ILE A 249 -30.84 -9.00 4.90
C ILE A 249 -31.30 -10.08 5.87
N ASP A 250 -32.21 -10.93 5.43
CA ASP A 250 -32.81 -11.98 6.28
C ASP A 250 -32.23 -13.36 5.95
N TYR A 251 -31.42 -13.89 6.86
CA TYR A 251 -30.78 -15.20 6.74
C TYR A 251 -31.77 -16.36 6.88
N LYS A 252 -32.97 -16.12 7.44
CA LYS A 252 -33.97 -17.15 7.81
C LYS A 252 -33.52 -18.15 8.88
N GLU A 253 -32.25 -18.17 9.22
CA GLU A 253 -31.61 -18.95 10.27
C GLU A 253 -30.66 -18.06 11.09
N ALA A 254 -30.15 -18.59 12.20
CA ALA A 254 -29.22 -17.86 13.04
C ALA A 254 -27.89 -17.61 12.29
N ILE A 255 -27.37 -16.40 12.39
CA ILE A 255 -26.07 -16.03 11.82
C ILE A 255 -24.98 -16.61 12.73
N ASP A 256 -24.07 -17.41 12.17
CA ASP A 256 -22.94 -17.98 12.92
C ASP A 256 -21.81 -16.95 13.04
N LEU A 257 -21.69 -16.37 14.23
CA LEU A 257 -20.67 -15.37 14.59
C LEU A 257 -19.58 -15.98 15.48
N SER A 258 -19.44 -17.32 15.53
CA SER A 258 -18.46 -17.97 16.42
C SER A 258 -17.00 -17.79 15.96
N ILE A 259 -16.79 -17.58 14.65
CA ILE A 259 -15.47 -17.36 14.05
C ILE A 259 -15.49 -16.03 13.28
N ASN A 260 -16.34 -15.93 12.25
CA ASN A 260 -16.46 -14.72 11.43
C ASN A 260 -17.46 -13.77 12.07
N ASN A 261 -16.97 -12.85 12.89
CA ASN A 261 -17.79 -11.99 13.73
C ASN A 261 -17.68 -10.49 13.39
N ILE A 262 -16.82 -10.11 12.45
CA ILE A 262 -16.71 -8.73 11.97
C ILE A 262 -17.48 -8.62 10.66
N PHE A 263 -18.60 -7.90 10.64
CA PHE A 263 -19.31 -7.57 9.42
C PHE A 263 -18.57 -6.48 8.65
N SER A 264 -18.23 -6.73 7.38
CA SER A 264 -17.56 -5.81 6.48
C SER A 264 -18.47 -5.47 5.29
N ILE A 265 -18.43 -4.21 4.86
CA ILE A 265 -19.18 -3.69 3.71
C ILE A 265 -18.39 -2.57 3.04
N LYS A 266 -18.29 -2.60 1.72
CA LYS A 266 -17.82 -1.45 0.93
C LYS A 266 -19.01 -0.58 0.58
N VAL A 267 -18.88 0.73 0.77
CA VAL A 267 -19.93 1.70 0.50
C VAL A 267 -19.36 2.88 -0.28
N HIS A 268 -20.06 3.26 -1.35
CA HIS A 268 -19.90 4.56 -2.01
C HIS A 268 -21.18 5.36 -1.80
N ALA A 269 -21.10 6.38 -0.95
CA ALA A 269 -22.25 7.20 -0.57
C ALA A 269 -22.31 8.53 -1.35
N PRO A 270 -23.51 9.04 -1.67
CA PRO A 270 -23.68 10.34 -2.30
C PRO A 270 -23.49 11.50 -1.32
N VAL A 271 -23.72 11.26 -0.03
CA VAL A 271 -23.59 12.22 1.07
C VAL A 271 -22.93 11.56 2.28
N ALA A 272 -22.24 12.37 3.10
CA ALA A 272 -21.67 11.91 4.35
C ALA A 272 -22.79 11.78 5.40
N GLY A 273 -22.71 10.78 6.26
CA GLY A 273 -23.75 10.52 7.25
C GLY A 273 -23.49 9.25 8.05
N THR A 274 -24.44 8.86 8.89
CA THR A 274 -24.31 7.67 9.73
C THR A 274 -24.72 6.42 8.96
N LEU A 275 -23.81 5.45 8.81
CA LEU A 275 -24.17 4.07 8.51
C LEU A 275 -24.40 3.33 9.82
N LYS A 276 -25.64 2.91 10.04
CA LYS A 276 -26.02 2.08 11.18
C LYS A 276 -26.23 0.65 10.71
N VAL A 277 -25.51 -0.28 11.33
CA VAL A 277 -25.69 -1.72 11.13
C VAL A 277 -26.33 -2.30 12.38
N LYS A 278 -27.46 -2.97 12.19
CA LYS A 278 -28.24 -3.57 13.25
C LYS A 278 -28.35 -5.06 13.06
N LEU A 279 -28.05 -5.83 14.11
CA LEU A 279 -28.41 -7.25 14.17
C LEU A 279 -29.73 -7.40 14.92
N GLU A 280 -30.67 -8.16 14.34
CA GLU A 280 -31.97 -8.42 14.97
C GLU A 280 -32.61 -9.77 14.56
N GLY A 281 -33.77 -10.04 15.15
CA GLY A 281 -34.52 -11.29 14.96
C GLY A 281 -34.02 -12.42 15.85
N GLY A 282 -34.55 -13.62 15.65
CA GLY A 282 -34.33 -14.74 16.57
C GLY A 282 -34.99 -14.53 17.93
N THR A 283 -34.30 -14.92 19.00
CA THR A 283 -34.73 -14.68 20.40
C THR A 283 -33.88 -13.63 21.13
N SER A 284 -32.75 -13.23 20.55
CA SER A 284 -31.85 -12.21 21.08
C SER A 284 -32.44 -10.79 20.91
N ALA A 285 -32.08 -9.90 21.83
CA ALA A 285 -32.44 -8.49 21.73
C ALA A 285 -31.59 -7.81 20.65
N ALA A 286 -32.17 -6.89 19.88
CA ALA A 286 -31.44 -6.21 18.81
C ALA A 286 -30.27 -5.37 19.34
N ILE A 287 -29.21 -5.27 18.53
CA ILE A 287 -28.01 -4.47 18.80
C ILE A 287 -27.66 -3.63 17.57
N GLU A 288 -27.17 -2.42 17.79
CA GLU A 288 -26.86 -1.43 16.75
C GLU A 288 -25.42 -0.95 16.89
N LYS A 289 -24.71 -0.80 15.77
CA LYS A 289 -23.38 -0.21 15.70
C LYS A 289 -23.34 0.82 14.57
N ASP A 290 -22.73 1.97 14.84
CA ASP A 290 -22.76 3.14 13.95
C ASP A 290 -21.35 3.52 13.51
N GLN A 291 -21.21 3.94 12.25
CA GLN A 291 -20.00 4.58 11.73
C GLN A 291 -20.33 5.78 10.86
N GLN A 292 -19.41 6.75 10.80
CA GLN A 292 -19.53 7.90 9.92
C GLN A 292 -18.98 7.55 8.53
N VAL A 293 -19.85 7.66 7.54
CA VAL A 293 -19.55 7.44 6.12
C VAL A 293 -19.15 8.75 5.47
N ILE A 294 -18.17 8.67 4.57
CA ILE A 294 -17.74 9.78 3.72
C ILE A 294 -18.43 9.72 2.35
N ALA A 295 -18.56 10.87 1.70
CA ALA A 295 -19.22 11.00 0.40
C ALA A 295 -18.24 10.91 -0.77
N GLY A 296 -18.71 10.43 -1.92
CA GLY A 296 -18.07 10.60 -3.22
C GLY A 296 -16.93 9.62 -3.55
N GLU A 297 -16.59 8.70 -2.64
CA GLU A 297 -15.62 7.64 -2.89
C GLU A 297 -16.04 6.32 -2.22
N TRP A 298 -15.49 5.21 -2.73
CA TRP A 298 -15.64 3.90 -2.11
C TRP A 298 -14.81 3.83 -0.84
N LYS A 299 -15.39 3.31 0.25
CA LYS A 299 -14.68 2.99 1.48
C LYS A 299 -15.22 1.70 2.09
N GLU A 300 -14.34 0.92 2.70
CA GLU A 300 -14.71 -0.27 3.48
C GLU A 300 -15.01 0.13 4.93
N TYR A 301 -16.10 -0.41 5.48
CA TYR A 301 -16.55 -0.19 6.85
C TYR A 301 -16.72 -1.54 7.53
N THR A 302 -16.24 -1.65 8.78
CA THR A 302 -16.23 -2.92 9.52
C THR A 302 -16.87 -2.78 10.90
N PHE A 303 -17.76 -3.69 11.26
CA PHE A 303 -18.52 -3.70 12.50
C PHE A 303 -18.23 -5.00 13.24
N ASN A 304 -17.43 -4.94 14.31
CA ASN A 304 -17.14 -6.11 15.15
C ASN A 304 -18.40 -6.49 15.94
N PHE A 305 -18.86 -7.74 15.88
CA PHE A 305 -19.99 -8.31 16.64
C PHE A 305 -19.56 -9.54 17.47
N LEU A 306 -18.29 -9.63 17.89
CA LEU A 306 -17.78 -10.69 18.75
C LEU A 306 -18.58 -10.80 20.06
N ASP A 307 -19.04 -9.67 20.60
CA ASP A 307 -19.91 -9.64 21.79
C ASP A 307 -21.28 -10.30 21.59
N GLN A 308 -21.62 -10.64 20.34
CA GLN A 308 -22.85 -11.31 19.93
C GLN A 308 -22.60 -12.74 19.43
N ALA A 309 -21.38 -13.29 19.59
CA ALA A 309 -20.99 -14.61 19.08
C ALA A 309 -21.86 -15.77 19.59
N THR A 310 -22.49 -15.61 20.76
CA THR A 310 -23.38 -16.62 21.38
C THR A 310 -24.87 -16.33 21.22
N GLU A 311 -25.21 -15.23 20.55
CA GLU A 311 -26.58 -14.78 20.32
C GLU A 311 -27.17 -15.40 19.04
N ASN A 312 -28.49 -15.31 18.85
CA ASN A 312 -29.17 -15.98 17.73
C ASN A 312 -29.87 -15.01 16.77
N HIS A 313 -29.22 -13.90 16.44
CA HIS A 313 -29.69 -12.94 15.43
C HIS A 313 -29.90 -13.62 14.07
N THR A 314 -30.90 -13.17 13.32
CA THR A 314 -31.29 -13.78 12.03
C THR A 314 -31.30 -12.78 10.87
N LYS A 315 -31.11 -11.49 11.17
CA LYS A 315 -31.12 -10.41 10.18
C LYS A 315 -30.00 -9.41 10.43
N ILE A 316 -29.52 -8.86 9.33
CA ILE A 316 -28.72 -7.62 9.29
C ILE A 316 -29.62 -6.54 8.70
N VAL A 317 -29.72 -5.40 9.37
CA VAL A 317 -30.46 -4.24 8.89
C VAL A 317 -29.49 -3.07 8.74
N LEU A 318 -29.41 -2.53 7.54
CA LEU A 318 -28.52 -1.42 7.20
C LEU A 318 -29.34 -0.16 7.01
N PHE A 319 -29.01 0.90 7.74
CA PHE A 319 -29.57 2.23 7.56
C PHE A 319 -28.48 3.15 7.04
N PHE A 320 -28.71 3.71 5.86
CA PHE A 320 -27.83 4.71 5.27
C PHE A 320 -28.31 6.09 5.70
N ASN A 321 -27.38 6.98 6.05
CA ASN A 321 -27.68 8.32 6.58
C ASN A 321 -28.71 8.30 7.73
N ALA A 322 -28.54 7.34 8.64
CA ALA A 322 -29.52 7.00 9.66
C ALA A 322 -29.95 8.22 10.50
N GLY A 323 -31.27 8.40 10.66
CA GLY A 323 -31.86 9.49 11.42
C GLY A 323 -32.09 10.78 10.63
N VAL A 324 -31.86 10.77 9.31
CA VAL A 324 -32.03 11.94 8.43
C VAL A 324 -33.10 11.65 7.38
N ASP A 325 -34.17 12.45 7.34
CA ASP A 325 -35.14 12.38 6.25
C ASP A 325 -34.49 12.82 4.94
N THR A 326 -34.66 12.03 3.87
CA THR A 326 -34.10 12.34 2.55
C THR A 326 -35.19 12.78 1.56
N ASN A 327 -34.78 13.15 0.35
CA ASN A 327 -35.69 13.46 -0.75
C ASN A 327 -36.15 12.21 -1.53
N GLY A 328 -35.74 11.01 -1.11
CA GLY A 328 -36.07 9.74 -1.75
C GLY A 328 -35.30 9.47 -3.05
N THR A 329 -34.18 10.14 -3.27
CA THR A 329 -33.38 10.03 -4.51
C THR A 329 -31.90 9.74 -4.26
N ASP A 330 -31.47 9.65 -3.01
CA ASP A 330 -30.07 9.38 -2.68
C ASP A 330 -29.73 7.92 -3.03
N GLU A 331 -28.72 7.74 -3.88
CA GLU A 331 -28.29 6.43 -4.37
C GLU A 331 -27.02 5.98 -3.65
N TYR A 332 -27.14 4.95 -2.83
CA TYR A 332 -26.00 4.31 -2.16
C TYR A 332 -25.58 3.08 -2.95
N PHE A 333 -24.27 2.93 -3.17
CA PHE A 333 -23.72 1.72 -3.77
C PHE A 333 -23.01 0.91 -2.70
N ILE A 334 -23.27 -0.40 -2.67
CA ILE A 334 -22.73 -1.32 -1.68
C ILE A 334 -22.10 -2.52 -2.36
N ASP A 335 -21.06 -3.07 -1.75
CA ASP A 335 -20.35 -4.22 -2.30
C ASP A 335 -19.61 -5.02 -1.23
N ASP A 336 -19.18 -6.23 -1.57
CA ASP A 336 -18.37 -7.11 -0.71
C ASP A 336 -18.93 -7.29 0.71
N LEU A 337 -20.24 -7.48 0.85
CA LEU A 337 -20.85 -7.72 2.17
C LEU A 337 -20.40 -9.10 2.65
N ARG A 338 -19.65 -9.15 3.76
CA ARG A 338 -19.11 -10.40 4.31
C ARG A 338 -18.90 -10.33 5.81
N PHE A 339 -18.81 -11.48 6.46
CA PHE A 339 -18.22 -11.58 7.78
C PHE A 339 -16.78 -12.04 7.66
N ILE A 340 -15.86 -11.38 8.34
CA ILE A 340 -14.47 -11.79 8.48
C ILE A 340 -14.18 -12.19 9.92
N GLU A 341 -13.16 -13.03 10.09
CA GLU A 341 -12.64 -13.38 11.41
C GLU A 341 -12.00 -12.14 12.06
N ASP A 342 -12.24 -11.96 13.35
CA ASP A 342 -11.48 -10.98 14.12
C ASP A 342 -10.01 -11.44 14.17
N PRO A 343 -9.05 -10.66 13.62
CA PRO A 343 -7.64 -11.05 13.60
C PRO A 343 -7.08 -11.33 15.00
N CYS A 344 -7.75 -10.84 16.06
CA CYS A 344 -7.38 -11.02 17.44
C CYS A 344 -8.18 -12.11 18.19
N ALA A 345 -9.12 -12.81 17.54
CA ALA A 345 -10.04 -13.76 18.19
C ALA A 345 -9.34 -14.86 19.00
N ASN A 346 -8.14 -15.27 18.57
CA ASN A 346 -7.36 -16.34 19.19
C ASN A 346 -6.12 -15.83 19.95
N THR A 347 -5.99 -14.52 20.14
CA THR A 347 -4.84 -13.94 20.84
C THR A 347 -4.92 -14.27 22.32
N VAL A 348 -3.95 -15.04 22.80
CA VAL A 348 -3.75 -15.27 24.23
C VAL A 348 -2.92 -14.11 24.79
N ALA A 349 -3.40 -13.49 25.86
CA ALA A 349 -2.70 -12.40 26.53
C ALA A 349 -1.28 -12.82 26.93
N ASP A 350 -0.27 -12.12 26.39
CA ASP A 350 1.12 -12.20 26.85
C ASP A 350 1.37 -11.05 27.82
N THR A 351 1.44 -11.36 29.11
CA THR A 351 1.61 -10.36 30.17
C THR A 351 2.93 -9.59 30.12
N SER A 352 3.88 -10.01 29.27
CA SER A 352 5.10 -9.24 29.01
C SER A 352 4.91 -8.12 28.00
N ILE A 353 3.84 -8.14 27.22
CA ILE A 353 3.47 -7.05 26.30
C ILE A 353 2.50 -6.14 27.06
N LEU A 354 2.83 -4.87 27.20
CA LEU A 354 1.93 -3.88 27.76
C LEU A 354 0.86 -3.51 26.74
N ASN A 355 1.29 -3.15 25.53
CA ASN A 355 0.39 -2.79 24.43
C ASN A 355 1.10 -2.87 23.07
N ASP A 356 0.47 -3.50 22.09
CA ASP A 356 0.85 -3.47 20.66
C ASP A 356 -0.20 -2.74 19.79
N PHE A 357 -1.21 -2.16 20.43
CA PHE A 357 -2.35 -1.44 19.84
C PHE A 357 -3.14 -2.20 18.77
N ASP A 358 -2.89 -3.50 18.61
CA ASP A 358 -3.61 -4.43 17.76
C ASP A 358 -4.32 -5.46 18.64
N CYS A 359 -3.64 -6.57 18.99
CA CYS A 359 -4.27 -7.69 19.68
C CYS A 359 -3.84 -7.86 21.15
N GLN A 360 -2.62 -7.44 21.52
CA GLN A 360 -2.09 -7.49 22.87
C GLN A 360 -2.32 -6.18 23.61
N VAL A 361 -3.60 -5.79 23.76
CA VAL A 361 -4.01 -4.54 24.43
C VAL A 361 -4.12 -4.76 25.95
N ASN A 362 -3.04 -5.21 26.57
CA ASN A 362 -3.06 -5.63 27.99
C ASN A 362 -3.19 -4.44 28.95
N ARG A 363 -2.66 -3.26 28.59
CA ARG A 363 -2.70 -2.02 29.37
C ARG A 363 -2.84 -0.80 28.46
N ASN A 364 -3.91 -0.03 28.64
CA ASN A 364 -4.07 1.23 27.90
C ASN A 364 -3.27 2.35 28.56
N PRO A 365 -2.66 3.24 27.76
CA PRO A 365 -1.91 4.34 28.30
C PRO A 365 -2.84 5.47 28.77
N GLU A 366 -2.41 6.15 29.83
CA GLU A 366 -2.97 7.41 30.32
C GLU A 366 -1.87 8.48 30.33
N GLY A 367 -2.17 9.70 30.75
CA GLY A 367 -1.17 10.76 30.86
C GLY A 367 -1.74 12.15 30.70
N ASN A 368 -0.86 13.14 30.54
CA ASN A 368 -1.22 14.52 30.22
C ASN A 368 -0.95 14.89 28.75
N VAL A 369 -0.49 13.93 27.93
CA VAL A 369 -0.43 14.02 26.47
C VAL A 369 -1.74 13.56 25.84
N THR A 370 -2.04 14.04 24.63
CA THR A 370 -3.22 13.58 23.88
C THR A 370 -2.87 12.32 23.10
N THR A 371 -3.71 11.28 23.17
CA THR A 371 -3.47 10.01 22.48
C THR A 371 -4.65 9.57 21.61
N GLU A 372 -4.34 8.88 20.52
CA GLU A 372 -5.33 8.32 19.58
C GLU A 372 -4.75 7.05 18.95
N VAL A 373 -5.48 5.93 18.97
CA VAL A 373 -5.11 4.75 18.18
C VAL A 373 -5.51 5.01 16.74
N VAL A 374 -4.54 4.94 15.83
CA VAL A 374 -4.72 5.22 14.40
C VAL A 374 -4.11 4.10 13.56
N GLU A 375 -4.52 4.00 12.29
CA GLU A 375 -3.85 3.13 11.34
C GLU A 375 -2.36 3.51 11.23
N ASN A 376 -1.48 2.51 11.16
CA ASN A 376 -0.04 2.71 11.10
C ASN A 376 0.34 3.61 9.90
N PRO A 377 0.82 4.85 10.15
CA PRO A 377 1.06 5.83 9.07
C PRO A 377 2.29 5.50 8.22
N ASN A 378 3.11 4.54 8.65
CA ASN A 378 4.32 4.11 7.95
C ASN A 378 4.52 2.59 8.11
N LYS A 379 3.57 1.81 7.60
CA LYS A 379 3.65 0.34 7.60
C LYS A 379 4.78 -0.12 6.69
N ASN A 380 5.82 -0.73 7.26
CA ASN A 380 7.00 -1.20 6.55
C ASN A 380 7.65 -2.42 7.23
N ALA A 381 8.87 -2.80 6.83
CA ALA A 381 9.54 -3.97 7.40
C ALA A 381 9.92 -3.83 8.89
N ASN A 382 10.09 -2.60 9.38
CA ASN A 382 10.42 -2.32 10.78
C ASN A 382 9.18 -2.32 11.67
N ASN A 383 8.02 -1.96 11.13
CA ASN A 383 6.72 -2.07 11.81
C ASN A 383 5.59 -2.47 10.85
N THR A 384 5.09 -3.69 11.02
CA THR A 384 4.02 -4.29 10.21
C THR A 384 2.64 -4.24 10.88
N SER A 385 2.52 -3.63 12.07
CA SER A 385 1.25 -3.51 12.80
C SER A 385 0.21 -2.76 11.98
N LEU A 386 -1.06 -3.09 12.19
CA LEU A 386 -2.17 -2.41 11.52
C LEU A 386 -2.44 -1.06 12.18
N ASN A 387 -2.44 -1.04 13.51
CA ASN A 387 -2.68 0.15 14.30
C ASN A 387 -1.49 0.48 15.19
N VAL A 388 -1.36 1.76 15.54
CA VAL A 388 -0.34 2.28 16.43
C VAL A 388 -0.94 3.39 17.29
N LEU A 389 -0.27 3.75 18.37
CA LEU A 389 -0.70 4.90 19.17
C LEU A 389 -0.03 6.18 18.66
N LYS A 390 -0.83 7.14 18.22
CA LYS A 390 -0.41 8.52 18.02
C LYS A 390 -0.40 9.25 19.37
N VAL A 391 0.75 9.82 19.73
CA VAL A 391 0.96 10.66 20.91
C VAL A 391 1.20 12.09 20.43
N THR A 392 0.37 13.02 20.87
CA THR A 392 0.53 14.46 20.60
C THR A 392 0.95 15.16 21.89
N ASP A 393 2.19 15.61 21.88
CA ASP A 393 2.85 16.40 22.90
C ASP A 393 2.81 17.88 22.50
N ASN A 394 2.50 18.78 23.43
CA ASN A 394 2.47 20.22 23.12
C ASN A 394 3.88 20.84 23.08
N GLY A 395 4.92 20.10 23.45
CA GLY A 395 6.33 20.47 23.37
C GLY A 395 6.77 21.64 24.27
N THR A 396 5.85 22.21 25.06
CA THR A 396 6.09 23.41 25.89
C THR A 396 6.43 23.09 27.34
N GLU A 397 6.04 21.92 27.84
CA GLU A 397 6.36 21.44 29.19
C GLU A 397 7.39 20.31 29.13
N PRO A 398 8.44 20.35 29.97
CA PRO A 398 9.58 19.43 29.84
C PRO A 398 9.30 17.99 30.29
N PHE A 399 8.15 17.72 30.90
CA PHE A 399 7.82 16.41 31.47
C PHE A 399 6.37 16.02 31.23
N ASP A 400 5.85 16.34 30.04
CA ASP A 400 4.65 15.70 29.54
C ASP A 400 4.89 14.20 29.41
N PHE A 401 3.94 13.40 29.88
CA PHE A 401 4.14 11.98 30.14
C PHE A 401 2.99 11.13 29.62
N LEU A 402 3.39 9.94 29.20
CA LEU A 402 2.52 8.81 28.89
C LEU A 402 2.80 7.70 29.91
N VAL A 403 1.78 7.14 30.55
CA VAL A 403 1.92 6.11 31.60
C VAL A 403 1.08 4.88 31.30
N PHE A 404 1.67 3.70 31.48
CA PHE A 404 0.99 2.41 31.54
C PHE A 404 0.95 1.96 33.01
N ASP A 405 -0.25 1.82 33.58
CA ASP A 405 -0.43 1.35 34.97
C ASP A 405 -0.79 -0.14 34.99
N ASN A 406 0.11 -0.96 35.54
CA ASN A 406 -0.05 -2.41 35.58
C ASN A 406 -0.98 -2.90 36.69
N THR A 407 -1.49 -2.00 37.55
CA THR A 407 -2.16 -2.20 38.85
C THR A 407 -1.35 -3.03 39.85
N GLU A 408 -0.91 -4.22 39.43
CA GLU A 408 0.02 -5.10 40.13
C GLU A 408 1.48 -4.82 39.75
N ALA A 409 2.41 -5.28 40.59
CA ALA A 409 3.84 -5.15 40.31
C ALA A 409 4.25 -5.90 39.02
N ILE A 410 5.11 -5.28 38.24
CA ILE A 410 5.69 -5.84 37.01
C ILE A 410 6.75 -6.87 37.42
N ASP A 411 6.65 -8.10 36.92
CA ASP A 411 7.66 -9.14 37.15
C ASP A 411 8.87 -8.93 36.22
N LEU A 412 9.94 -8.39 36.80
CA LEU A 412 11.21 -8.11 36.12
C LEU A 412 12.27 -9.18 36.40
N THR A 413 11.92 -10.34 36.97
CA THR A 413 12.90 -11.36 37.36
C THR A 413 13.56 -12.05 36.17
N SER A 414 12.86 -12.13 35.03
CA SER A 414 13.31 -12.77 33.80
C SER A 414 13.26 -11.84 32.59
N LYS A 415 12.19 -11.04 32.47
CA LYS A 415 11.99 -10.07 31.39
C LYS A 415 12.16 -8.65 31.93
N ASN A 416 13.36 -8.11 31.79
CA ASN A 416 13.79 -6.86 32.43
C ASN A 416 14.31 -5.80 31.44
N ILE A 417 14.24 -6.08 30.14
CA ILE A 417 14.53 -5.10 29.09
C ILE A 417 13.22 -4.56 28.56
N LEU A 418 12.93 -3.29 28.81
CA LEU A 418 11.76 -2.62 28.26
C LEU A 418 12.06 -2.19 26.82
N LYS A 419 11.17 -2.55 25.90
CA LYS A 419 11.23 -2.21 24.49
C LYS A 419 10.01 -1.40 24.05
N ILE A 420 10.24 -0.49 23.12
CA ILE A 420 9.20 0.34 22.47
C ILE A 420 9.63 0.65 21.04
N LYS A 421 8.74 0.50 20.07
CA LYS A 421 8.94 1.05 18.73
C LYS A 421 8.45 2.48 18.69
N VAL A 422 9.24 3.37 18.10
CA VAL A 422 8.87 4.77 17.91
C VAL A 422 9.15 5.21 16.48
N HIS A 423 8.19 5.92 15.89
CA HIS A 423 8.33 6.69 14.64
C HIS A 423 8.11 8.17 14.94
N SER A 424 9.06 9.00 14.53
CA SER A 424 9.03 10.44 14.78
C SER A 424 9.59 11.24 13.61
N SER A 425 9.16 12.49 13.50
CA SER A 425 9.71 13.47 12.54
C SER A 425 10.92 14.24 13.08
N LYS A 426 11.34 13.99 14.33
CA LYS A 426 12.43 14.68 15.00
C LYS A 426 13.33 13.73 15.78
N SER A 427 14.57 14.14 15.96
CA SER A 427 15.47 13.52 16.92
C SER A 427 15.41 14.28 18.25
N VAL A 428 15.03 13.59 19.32
CA VAL A 428 14.77 14.17 20.65
C VAL A 428 15.11 13.17 21.76
N PRO A 429 15.35 13.63 23.01
CA PRO A 429 15.47 12.75 24.16
C PRO A 429 14.20 11.92 24.40
N LEU A 430 14.38 10.68 24.86
CA LEU A 430 13.31 9.80 25.32
C LEU A 430 13.67 9.26 26.70
N LEU A 431 12.86 9.55 27.71
CA LEU A 431 13.03 8.99 29.05
C LEU A 431 12.04 7.85 29.25
N ALA A 432 12.55 6.66 29.56
CA ALA A 432 11.75 5.57 30.11
C ALA A 432 11.95 5.50 31.63
N LYS A 433 10.85 5.35 32.36
CA LYS A 433 10.84 5.37 33.82
C LYS A 433 9.98 4.24 34.37
N LEU A 434 10.51 3.51 35.35
CA LEU A 434 9.73 2.64 36.23
C LEU A 434 9.38 3.39 37.50
N GLU A 435 8.11 3.37 37.89
CA GLU A 435 7.66 3.96 39.15
C GLU A 435 6.44 3.24 39.75
N GLY A 436 5.95 3.78 40.87
CA GLY A 436 4.83 3.23 41.62
C GLY A 436 5.24 2.04 42.50
N GLY A 437 4.24 1.28 42.96
CA GLY A 437 4.43 0.19 43.92
C GLY A 437 5.11 0.64 45.22
N THR A 438 6.12 -0.11 45.67
CA THR A 438 6.86 0.16 46.92
C THR A 438 8.32 0.56 46.73
N SER A 439 8.81 0.55 45.47
CA SER A 439 10.20 0.86 45.14
C SER A 439 10.38 2.32 44.74
N THR A 440 11.60 2.83 44.87
CA THR A 440 11.95 4.18 44.41
C THR A 440 12.06 4.21 42.89
N PRO A 441 11.60 5.28 42.20
CA PRO A 441 11.63 5.33 40.74
C PRO A 441 13.02 5.08 40.13
N SER A 442 13.04 4.46 38.96
CA SER A 442 14.23 4.19 38.16
C SER A 442 14.08 4.79 36.77
N GLU A 443 15.09 5.50 36.29
CA GLU A 443 15.04 6.33 35.08
C GLU A 443 16.20 5.97 34.15
N ILE A 444 15.89 5.73 32.87
CA ILE A 444 16.89 5.46 31.83
C ILE A 444 16.62 6.37 30.63
N TRP A 445 17.62 7.17 30.29
CA TRP A 445 17.58 8.06 29.13
C TRP A 445 18.02 7.35 27.86
N GLY A 446 17.27 7.57 26.80
CA GLY A 446 17.61 7.26 25.43
C GLY A 446 17.46 8.50 24.54
N THR A 447 17.67 8.31 23.24
CA THR A 447 17.49 9.36 22.24
C THR A 447 16.78 8.74 21.05
N ILE A 448 15.66 9.35 20.65
CA ILE A 448 15.05 9.07 19.36
C ILE A 448 15.99 9.67 18.33
N ASP A 449 16.66 8.83 17.55
CA ASP A 449 17.72 9.22 16.60
C ASP A 449 17.38 8.85 15.15
N THR A 450 16.28 8.13 14.95
CA THR A 450 15.77 7.73 13.64
C THR A 450 14.56 8.58 13.29
N VAL A 451 14.71 9.40 12.25
CA VAL A 451 13.68 10.34 11.77
C VAL A 451 13.02 9.78 10.52
N GLY A 452 11.69 9.78 10.51
CA GLY A 452 10.88 9.37 9.36
C GLY A 452 10.74 7.86 9.19
N ASP A 453 11.38 7.04 10.02
CA ASP A 453 11.25 5.58 10.02
C ASP A 453 11.08 5.03 11.46
N TRP A 454 10.55 3.82 11.56
CA TRP A 454 10.37 3.11 12.83
C TRP A 454 11.71 2.58 13.34
N LYS A 455 11.96 2.75 14.64
CA LYS A 455 13.06 2.10 15.36
C LYS A 455 12.58 1.54 16.70
N GLU A 456 13.07 0.36 17.07
CA GLU A 456 12.88 -0.22 18.41
C GLU A 456 13.96 0.33 19.35
N TYR A 457 13.54 0.92 20.47
CA TYR A 457 14.39 1.43 21.53
C TYR A 457 14.31 0.48 22.73
N SER A 458 15.44 0.28 23.42
CA SER A 458 15.58 -0.67 24.53
C SER A 458 16.12 0.02 25.78
N PHE A 459 15.55 -0.30 26.94
CA PHE A 459 15.92 0.25 28.24
C PHE A 459 16.18 -0.89 29.23
N ASP A 460 17.41 -0.99 29.72
CA ASP A 460 17.85 -2.09 30.59
C ASP A 460 17.52 -1.83 32.07
N PHE A 461 16.42 -2.40 32.53
CA PHE A 461 16.01 -2.38 33.93
C PHE A 461 16.46 -3.64 34.70
N SER A 462 17.51 -4.35 34.26
CA SER A 462 18.06 -5.51 34.97
C SER A 462 18.45 -5.22 36.41
N SER A 463 18.87 -3.98 36.71
CA SER A 463 19.16 -3.54 38.08
C SER A 463 17.91 -3.48 38.97
N GLN A 464 16.72 -3.54 38.37
CA GLN A 464 15.41 -3.48 39.03
C GLN A 464 14.73 -4.86 39.11
N ALA A 465 15.43 -5.96 38.80
CA ALA A 465 14.84 -7.30 38.71
C ALA A 465 14.15 -7.80 40.00
N ASN A 466 14.49 -7.25 41.17
CA ASN A 466 13.90 -7.59 42.46
C ASN A 466 13.10 -6.42 43.09
N GLU A 467 12.82 -5.37 42.31
CA GLU A 467 12.10 -4.18 42.76
C GLU A 467 10.61 -4.26 42.40
N GLN A 468 9.77 -3.57 43.16
CA GLN A 468 8.31 -3.63 43.06
C GLN A 468 7.75 -2.35 42.44
N HIS A 469 7.91 -2.22 41.13
CA HIS A 469 7.31 -1.15 40.32
C HIS A 469 6.01 -1.61 39.68
N ASN A 470 5.02 -0.73 39.51
CA ASN A 470 3.77 -1.08 38.84
C ASN A 470 3.39 -0.12 37.69
N LYS A 471 4.27 0.82 37.33
CA LYS A 471 4.05 1.76 36.23
C LYS A 471 5.26 1.84 35.31
N VAL A 472 4.98 1.95 34.02
CA VAL A 472 5.96 2.35 32.99
C VAL A 472 5.56 3.72 32.47
N VAL A 473 6.48 4.68 32.52
CA VAL A 473 6.25 6.07 32.10
C VAL A 473 7.24 6.45 31.02
N PHE A 474 6.75 7.06 29.95
CA PHE A 474 7.56 7.63 28.87
C PHE A 474 7.41 9.14 28.83
N PHE A 475 8.54 9.83 28.61
CA PHE A 475 8.57 11.27 28.33
C PHE A 475 9.26 11.47 26.99
N PHE A 476 8.49 11.88 25.98
CA PHE A 476 9.01 12.25 24.67
C PHE A 476 9.54 13.67 24.73
N ASN A 477 10.68 13.95 24.08
CA ASN A 477 11.41 15.20 24.24
C ASN A 477 11.70 15.59 25.71
N GLY A 478 11.89 14.58 26.57
CA GLY A 478 11.99 14.77 28.02
C GLY A 478 13.09 15.76 28.42
N GLY A 479 12.77 16.63 29.37
CA GLY A 479 13.67 17.67 29.88
C GLY A 479 13.84 18.88 28.96
N GLN A 480 13.20 18.93 27.80
CA GLN A 480 13.29 20.04 26.85
C GLN A 480 12.01 20.88 26.82
N THR A 481 12.12 22.16 26.45
CA THR A 481 10.98 23.07 26.28
C THR A 481 11.00 23.72 24.89
N ASP A 482 11.59 23.03 23.92
CA ASP A 482 11.88 23.51 22.56
C ASP A 482 11.00 22.86 21.49
N GLY A 483 9.96 22.13 21.92
CA GLY A 483 9.01 21.51 21.01
C GLY A 483 8.11 22.52 20.31
N THR A 484 7.27 22.02 19.39
CA THR A 484 6.20 22.82 18.77
C THR A 484 4.88 22.58 19.47
N THR A 485 3.85 23.38 19.17
CA THR A 485 2.52 23.23 19.78
C THR A 485 1.88 21.85 19.58
N GLU A 486 2.36 21.05 18.63
CA GLU A 486 1.90 19.68 18.36
C GLU A 486 3.06 18.80 17.85
N ASP A 487 3.94 18.37 18.76
CA ASP A 487 4.93 17.35 18.45
C ASP A 487 4.28 15.96 18.47
N ILE A 488 4.40 15.25 17.34
CA ILE A 488 3.74 13.96 17.14
C ILE A 488 4.77 12.83 17.18
N TYR A 489 4.46 11.81 17.98
CA TYR A 489 5.19 10.55 18.07
C TYR A 489 4.22 9.40 17.84
N PHE A 490 4.56 8.44 16.99
CA PHE A 490 3.82 7.20 16.88
C PHE A 490 4.57 6.11 17.64
N ILE A 491 3.89 5.37 18.49
CA ILE A 491 4.49 4.31 19.28
C ILE A 491 3.75 2.98 19.14
N ASP A 492 4.50 1.91 19.32
CA ASP A 492 4.01 0.56 19.16
C ASP A 492 4.88 -0.48 19.90
N ASP A 493 4.41 -1.73 20.01
CA ASP A 493 5.15 -2.89 20.52
C ASP A 493 5.80 -2.65 21.91
N ILE A 494 5.06 -2.09 22.87
CA ILE A 494 5.59 -1.84 24.22
C ILE A 494 5.60 -3.14 25.00
N LYS A 495 6.79 -3.65 25.33
CA LYS A 495 6.96 -4.96 25.96
C LYS A 495 8.22 -5.08 26.79
N PHE A 496 8.22 -6.00 27.75
CA PHE A 496 9.42 -6.48 28.41
C PHE A 496 9.91 -7.76 27.74
N VAL A 497 11.22 -7.84 27.50
CA VAL A 497 11.88 -9.04 27.00
C VAL A 497 13.00 -9.47 27.95
N GLU A 498 13.44 -10.71 27.82
CA GLU A 498 14.62 -11.20 28.53
C GLU A 498 15.86 -10.43 28.07
N ALA A 499 16.77 -10.14 28.99
CA ALA A 499 18.09 -9.68 28.61
C ALA A 499 18.77 -10.73 27.74
N ASN A 500 19.40 -10.31 26.63
CA ASN A 500 20.23 -11.21 25.85
C ASN A 500 21.41 -11.67 26.72
N THR A 501 21.38 -12.94 27.13
CA THR A 501 22.45 -13.53 27.93
C THR A 501 23.34 -14.37 27.02
N ILE A 502 24.49 -13.81 26.65
CA ILE A 502 25.50 -14.52 25.88
C ILE A 502 26.25 -15.45 26.85
N SER A 503 26.04 -16.76 26.71
CA SER A 503 26.78 -17.75 27.50
C SER A 503 28.04 -18.19 26.76
N CYS A 504 29.20 -17.78 27.28
CA CYS A 504 30.50 -18.22 26.76
C CYS A 504 31.02 -19.52 27.37
N THR A 505 30.13 -20.29 28.01
CA THR A 505 30.51 -21.56 28.64
C THR A 505 30.93 -22.58 27.58
N GLY A 506 32.20 -22.98 27.59
CA GLY A 506 32.74 -23.97 26.67
C GLY A 506 33.24 -23.41 25.33
N VAL A 507 33.23 -22.10 25.14
CA VAL A 507 33.85 -21.47 23.97
C VAL A 507 35.38 -21.53 24.12
N VAL A 508 36.05 -22.08 23.10
CA VAL A 508 37.51 -22.12 23.02
C VAL A 508 37.95 -20.99 22.10
N THR A 509 38.94 -20.21 22.54
CA THR A 509 39.52 -19.12 21.75
C THR A 509 39.98 -19.61 20.36
N ASP A 510 39.48 -18.94 19.32
CA ASP A 510 39.94 -19.06 17.95
C ASP A 510 40.71 -17.79 17.57
N GLU A 511 42.05 -17.85 17.55
CA GLU A 511 42.91 -16.70 17.25
C GLU A 511 42.71 -16.13 15.82
N THR A 512 41.91 -16.79 14.98
CA THR A 512 41.58 -16.31 13.65
C THR A 512 40.38 -15.37 13.66
N ILE A 513 39.63 -15.33 14.76
CA ILE A 513 38.59 -14.36 15.03
C ILE A 513 39.19 -13.25 15.91
N VAL A 514 39.06 -12.02 15.44
CA VAL A 514 39.48 -10.82 16.17
C VAL A 514 38.40 -10.42 17.18
N SER A 515 37.15 -10.39 16.71
CA SER A 515 35.96 -10.09 17.49
C SER A 515 34.71 -10.59 16.76
N ASP A 516 33.85 -11.31 17.48
CA ASP A 516 32.44 -11.57 17.13
C ASP A 516 31.48 -10.80 18.05
N ALA A 517 31.99 -9.77 18.75
CA ALA A 517 31.28 -9.01 19.79
C ALA A 517 30.70 -9.83 20.96
N GLU A 518 30.96 -11.13 21.02
CA GLU A 518 30.30 -12.07 21.92
C GLU A 518 31.35 -12.83 22.73
N CYS A 519 31.63 -14.08 22.37
CA CYS A 519 32.51 -14.95 23.13
C CYS A 519 33.93 -15.05 22.55
N GLN A 520 34.18 -14.48 21.37
CA GLN A 520 35.48 -14.39 20.71
C GLN A 520 35.96 -12.94 20.58
N GLN A 521 35.79 -12.13 21.64
CA GLN A 521 36.45 -10.83 21.78
C GLN A 521 37.93 -11.02 22.18
N ASN A 522 38.74 -11.54 21.26
CA ASN A 522 40.08 -12.06 21.57
C ASN A 522 41.15 -10.98 21.80
N TYR A 523 40.86 -9.73 21.44
CA TYR A 523 41.80 -8.61 21.55
C TYR A 523 41.15 -7.39 22.18
N THR A 524 41.95 -6.63 22.92
CA THR A 524 41.52 -5.37 23.53
C THR A 524 41.20 -4.34 22.45
N ILE A 525 40.05 -3.71 22.59
CA ILE A 525 39.65 -2.54 21.82
C ILE A 525 40.32 -1.30 22.42
N GLU A 526 41.08 -0.60 21.58
CA GLU A 526 41.72 0.69 21.85
C GLU A 526 41.27 1.69 20.78
N GLY A 527 41.60 2.98 20.93
CA GLY A 527 41.31 4.02 19.94
C GLY A 527 40.58 5.21 20.55
N ASP A 528 40.18 6.14 19.70
CA ASP A 528 39.42 7.36 20.04
C ASP A 528 37.95 7.29 19.63
N ALA A 529 37.55 6.35 18.77
CA ALA A 529 36.14 6.05 18.52
C ALA A 529 35.50 5.37 19.73
N ALA A 530 34.35 5.86 20.17
CA ALA A 530 33.63 5.25 21.30
C ALA A 530 32.97 3.94 20.85
N THR A 531 33.25 2.84 21.54
CA THR A 531 32.70 1.52 21.21
C THR A 531 31.96 0.88 22.38
N THR A 532 30.84 0.24 22.10
CA THR A 532 30.15 -0.60 23.09
C THR A 532 29.56 -1.84 22.42
N VAL A 533 29.54 -2.95 23.15
CA VAL A 533 28.78 -4.14 22.73
C VAL A 533 27.30 -3.87 23.01
N ILE A 534 26.45 -4.08 22.01
CA ILE A 534 24.99 -3.98 22.13
C ILE A 534 24.33 -5.23 21.55
N ASP A 535 23.05 -5.42 21.86
CA ASP A 535 22.19 -6.34 21.11
C ASP A 535 22.23 -6.04 19.62
N ASN A 536 22.30 -7.07 18.78
CA ASN A 536 22.29 -6.89 17.34
C ASN A 536 21.00 -6.15 16.91
N PRO A 537 21.09 -4.89 16.43
CA PRO A 537 19.92 -4.08 16.13
C PRO A 537 19.19 -4.55 14.86
N ASN A 538 19.78 -5.48 14.11
CA ASN A 538 19.19 -6.05 12.90
C ASN A 538 19.69 -7.49 12.72
N LYS A 539 19.03 -8.46 13.36
CA LYS A 539 19.30 -9.89 13.19
C LYS A 539 18.72 -10.40 11.86
N SER A 540 19.40 -10.10 10.75
CA SER A 540 18.96 -10.53 9.43
C SER A 540 20.11 -10.78 8.46
N GLY A 541 19.79 -11.52 7.39
CA GLY A 541 20.70 -11.76 6.28
C GLY A 541 21.97 -12.50 6.72
N ILE A 542 23.13 -11.91 6.45
CA ILE A 542 24.43 -12.52 6.75
C ILE A 542 24.83 -12.40 8.22
N ASN A 543 24.12 -11.60 9.04
CA ASN A 543 24.42 -11.45 10.44
C ASN A 543 23.18 -11.71 11.31
N ASN A 544 23.15 -12.86 11.98
CA ASN A 544 22.10 -13.25 12.93
C ASN A 544 22.68 -13.44 14.35
N SER A 545 23.81 -12.78 14.64
CA SER A 545 24.45 -12.78 15.95
C SER A 545 23.54 -12.17 17.02
N GLU A 546 23.81 -12.49 18.28
CA GLU A 546 23.08 -11.96 19.42
C GLU A 546 23.54 -10.54 19.76
N ALA A 547 24.84 -10.26 19.62
CA ALA A 547 25.41 -8.96 19.88
C ALA A 547 26.38 -8.51 18.78
N VAL A 548 26.59 -7.19 18.74
CA VAL A 548 27.49 -6.52 17.79
C VAL A 548 28.23 -5.39 18.48
N LEU A 549 29.33 -4.93 17.89
CA LEU A 549 30.01 -3.72 18.33
C LEU A 549 29.37 -2.50 17.67
N GLU A 550 28.80 -1.61 18.48
CA GLU A 550 28.45 -0.25 18.07
C GLU A 550 29.70 0.63 18.13
N VAL A 551 30.03 1.28 17.02
CA VAL A 551 31.12 2.26 16.88
C VAL A 551 30.51 3.63 16.63
N ARG A 552 30.81 4.58 17.53
CA ARG A 552 30.38 5.97 17.45
C ARG A 552 31.55 6.86 17.05
N ASP A 553 31.43 7.43 15.87
CA ASP A 553 32.29 8.50 15.35
C ASP A 553 31.61 9.84 15.64
N ASN A 554 32.30 10.78 16.29
CA ASN A 554 31.71 12.07 16.65
C ASN A 554 31.62 13.04 15.45
N GLY A 555 32.18 12.67 14.30
CA GLY A 555 32.16 13.41 13.05
C GLY A 555 33.05 14.65 13.02
N THR A 556 33.87 14.89 14.07
CA THR A 556 34.72 16.08 14.22
C THR A 556 36.18 15.86 13.84
N ASN A 557 36.61 14.60 13.70
CA ASN A 557 37.98 14.25 13.35
C ASN A 557 37.98 13.16 12.26
N ALA A 558 38.60 13.49 11.12
CA ALA A 558 38.68 12.65 9.94
C ALA A 558 39.40 11.30 10.12
N TRP A 559 40.00 11.08 11.29
CA TRP A 559 40.81 9.91 11.61
C TRP A 559 40.45 9.28 12.95
N ASP A 560 39.22 9.49 13.42
CA ASP A 560 38.69 8.70 14.53
C ASP A 560 38.71 7.22 14.14
N HIS A 561 39.18 6.38 15.04
CA HIS A 561 39.57 5.01 14.75
C HIS A 561 39.23 4.04 15.86
N LEU A 562 38.94 2.83 15.41
CA LEU A 562 38.86 1.62 16.22
C LEU A 562 40.13 0.81 16.02
N LEU A 563 40.78 0.40 17.11
CA LEU A 563 42.02 -0.35 17.08
C LEU A 563 41.92 -1.66 17.86
N PHE A 564 42.42 -2.74 17.28
CA PHE A 564 42.64 -4.01 17.98
C PHE A 564 44.14 -4.25 18.15
N ASN A 565 44.59 -4.33 19.40
CA ASN A 565 45.99 -4.54 19.74
C ASN A 565 46.27 -6.01 20.08
N PHE A 566 47.10 -6.67 19.27
CA PHE A 566 47.39 -8.10 19.43
C PHE A 566 48.48 -8.35 20.47
N GLY A 567 49.27 -7.33 20.83
CA GLY A 567 50.44 -7.45 21.73
C GLY A 567 51.59 -8.32 21.20
N LYS A 568 51.40 -8.95 20.04
CA LYS A 568 52.37 -9.80 19.32
C LYS A 568 52.22 -9.59 17.81
N SER A 569 53.21 -10.04 17.05
CA SER A 569 53.12 -10.09 15.59
C SER A 569 51.91 -10.93 15.16
N ILE A 570 51.14 -10.40 14.23
CA ILE A 570 50.04 -11.10 13.56
C ILE A 570 50.66 -12.07 12.55
N ASP A 571 50.28 -13.36 12.59
CA ASP A 571 50.74 -14.35 11.61
C ASP A 571 49.86 -14.32 10.36
N LEU A 572 50.36 -13.68 9.31
CA LEU A 572 49.70 -13.55 8.01
C LEU A 572 50.25 -14.54 6.97
N SER A 573 50.95 -15.59 7.39
CA SER A 573 51.55 -16.56 6.47
C SER A 573 50.54 -17.45 5.76
N THR A 574 49.36 -17.64 6.36
CA THR A 574 48.33 -18.58 5.87
C THR A 574 46.93 -17.98 5.81
N LYS A 575 46.56 -17.16 6.80
CA LYS A 575 45.31 -16.40 6.83
C LYS A 575 45.63 -14.91 6.76
N ASN A 576 45.43 -14.32 5.60
CA ASN A 576 45.91 -12.97 5.29
C ASN A 576 44.85 -12.08 4.63
N VAL A 577 43.63 -12.58 4.58
CA VAL A 577 42.47 -11.81 4.14
C VAL A 577 41.65 -11.47 5.39
N LEU A 578 41.52 -10.18 5.70
CA LEU A 578 40.72 -9.70 6.81
C LEU A 578 39.30 -9.42 6.34
N LYS A 579 38.32 -9.89 7.09
CA LYS A 579 36.90 -9.63 6.84
C LYS A 579 36.23 -9.00 8.04
N ILE A 580 35.19 -8.22 7.77
CA ILE A 580 34.35 -7.53 8.75
C ILE A 580 32.94 -7.40 8.18
N LYS A 581 31.92 -7.68 8.99
CA LYS A 581 30.53 -7.34 8.65
C LYS A 581 30.24 -5.95 9.20
N VAL A 582 29.60 -5.11 8.38
CA VAL A 582 29.23 -3.75 8.75
C VAL A 582 27.77 -3.49 8.37
N LEU A 583 27.01 -2.92 9.30
CA LEU A 583 25.69 -2.33 9.09
C LEU A 583 25.80 -0.82 9.35
N SER A 584 25.33 -0.02 8.39
CA SER A 584 25.34 1.44 8.49
C SER A 584 24.09 2.02 7.82
N SER A 585 23.65 3.20 8.28
CA SER A 585 22.56 3.97 7.65
C SER A 585 23.04 4.87 6.51
N LYS A 586 24.35 4.95 6.27
CA LYS A 586 24.94 5.86 5.27
C LYS A 586 26.13 5.26 4.53
N ASN A 587 26.41 5.81 3.35
CA ASN A 587 27.64 5.52 2.63
C ASN A 587 28.81 6.29 3.23
N ALA A 588 29.96 5.64 3.38
CA ALA A 588 31.13 6.26 4.00
C ALA A 588 32.43 5.59 3.53
N PRO A 589 33.56 6.30 3.41
CA PRO A 589 34.86 5.67 3.24
C PRO A 589 35.19 4.75 4.42
N LEU A 590 35.79 3.59 4.14
CA LEU A 590 36.23 2.63 5.16
C LEU A 590 37.68 2.28 4.91
N LEU A 591 38.54 2.51 5.88
CA LEU A 591 39.96 2.18 5.79
C LEU A 591 40.31 1.09 6.81
N ALA A 592 40.88 -0.02 6.33
CA ALA A 592 41.56 -1.00 7.18
C ALA A 592 43.07 -0.82 7.06
N LYS A 593 43.75 -0.78 8.20
CA LYS A 593 45.18 -0.53 8.30
C LYS A 593 45.86 -1.55 9.21
N LEU A 594 47.01 -2.05 8.77
CA LEU A 594 47.96 -2.79 9.60
C LEU A 594 49.11 -1.88 10.03
N GLU A 595 49.44 -1.90 11.32
CA GLU A 595 50.57 -1.16 11.87
C GLU A 595 51.20 -1.84 13.10
N GLY A 596 52.26 -1.23 13.63
CA GLY A 596 53.06 -1.77 14.73
C GLY A 596 54.22 -2.65 14.25
N GLY A 597 55.09 -3.05 15.18
CA GLY A 597 56.33 -3.77 14.85
C GLY A 597 57.39 -2.89 14.19
N THR A 598 58.20 -3.49 13.32
CA THR A 598 59.26 -2.81 12.56
C THR A 598 58.87 -2.54 11.10
N SER A 599 57.81 -3.17 10.62
CA SER A 599 57.25 -2.99 9.27
C SER A 599 56.58 -1.61 9.13
N ALA A 600 56.69 -1.02 7.94
CA ALA A 600 55.93 0.18 7.60
C ALA A 600 54.45 -0.15 7.52
N ALA A 601 53.59 0.75 8.01
CA ALA A 601 52.14 0.57 7.97
C ALA A 601 51.62 0.28 6.55
N ASN A 602 50.55 -0.51 6.47
CA ASN A 602 49.88 -0.82 5.22
C ASN A 602 48.39 -0.47 5.31
N GLU A 603 47.88 0.21 4.30
CA GLU A 603 46.53 0.78 4.26
C GLU A 603 45.79 0.23 3.05
N ILE A 604 44.57 -0.28 3.27
CA ILE A 604 43.68 -0.75 2.21
C ILE A 604 42.36 0.01 2.34
N TRP A 605 42.07 0.81 1.32
CA TRP A 605 40.83 1.58 1.22
C TRP A 605 39.69 0.72 0.66
N GLY A 606 38.55 0.83 1.32
CA GLY A 606 37.24 0.37 0.88
C GLY A 606 36.22 1.50 1.04
N ALA A 607 34.95 1.16 0.81
CA ALA A 607 33.84 2.08 1.01
C ALA A 607 32.61 1.29 1.42
N ILE A 608 31.87 1.81 2.41
CA ILE A 608 30.55 1.35 2.78
C ILE A 608 29.58 1.88 1.72
N ASN A 609 29.04 0.96 0.91
CA ASN A 609 28.26 1.30 -0.28
C ASN A 609 26.80 0.86 -0.17
N THR A 610 26.48 0.14 0.91
CA THR A 610 25.18 -0.46 1.17
C THR A 610 24.70 0.04 2.53
N THR A 611 23.48 0.56 2.56
CA THR A 611 22.85 1.08 3.78
C THR A 611 21.71 0.18 4.24
N GLY A 612 21.43 0.16 5.54
CA GLY A 612 20.27 -0.52 6.14
C GLY A 612 20.33 -2.06 6.14
N THR A 613 21.39 -2.68 5.62
CA THR A 613 21.59 -4.13 5.62
C THR A 613 23.05 -4.50 5.91
N TRP A 614 23.26 -5.65 6.53
CA TRP A 614 24.60 -6.17 6.81
C TRP A 614 25.35 -6.50 5.51
N THR A 615 26.56 -5.95 5.37
CA THR A 615 27.46 -6.22 4.24
C THR A 615 28.82 -6.66 4.75
N GLU A 616 29.38 -7.71 4.16
CA GLU A 616 30.74 -8.18 4.46
C GLU A 616 31.76 -7.45 3.58
N TYR A 617 32.75 -6.82 4.22
CA TYR A 617 33.87 -6.15 3.57
C TYR A 617 35.14 -6.98 3.73
N THR A 618 35.97 -6.99 2.70
CA THR A 618 37.16 -7.84 2.60
C THR A 618 38.39 -7.00 2.28
N PHE A 619 39.47 -7.20 3.03
CA PHE A 619 40.75 -6.51 2.89
C PHE A 619 41.87 -7.54 2.73
N ASP A 620 42.52 -7.56 1.56
CA ASP A 620 43.58 -8.52 1.22
C ASP A 620 44.97 -8.00 1.64
N PHE A 621 45.47 -8.52 2.77
CA PHE A 621 46.80 -8.24 3.28
C PHE A 621 47.85 -9.29 2.87
N SER A 622 47.62 -10.07 1.81
CA SER A 622 48.58 -11.07 1.32
C SER A 622 49.98 -10.51 1.05
N SER A 623 50.07 -9.25 0.62
CA SER A 623 51.35 -8.55 0.43
C SER A 623 52.15 -8.34 1.73
N GLN A 624 51.51 -8.53 2.88
CA GLN A 624 52.05 -8.36 4.23
C GLN A 624 52.38 -9.70 4.92
N ALA A 625 52.28 -10.84 4.22
CA ALA A 625 52.45 -12.18 4.80
C ALA A 625 53.78 -12.42 5.55
N SER A 626 54.83 -11.66 5.24
CA SER A 626 56.15 -11.75 5.87
C SER A 626 56.48 -10.56 6.77
N LYS A 627 55.48 -9.79 7.21
CA LYS A 627 55.62 -8.57 8.00
C LYS A 627 55.24 -8.81 9.46
N ASP A 628 55.68 -7.91 10.33
CA ASP A 628 55.58 -8.05 11.79
C ASP A 628 54.59 -7.06 12.44
N HIS A 629 53.51 -6.76 11.73
CA HIS A 629 52.41 -5.90 12.21
C HIS A 629 51.79 -6.47 13.49
N GLN A 630 51.32 -5.60 14.39
CA GLN A 630 50.81 -5.98 15.70
C GLN A 630 49.41 -5.44 15.99
N LYS A 631 48.87 -4.63 15.08
CA LYS A 631 47.60 -3.93 15.27
C LYS A 631 46.79 -3.93 13.99
N ILE A 632 45.48 -4.02 14.15
CA ILE A 632 44.48 -3.74 13.12
C ILE A 632 43.81 -2.42 13.50
N VAL A 633 43.70 -1.50 12.54
CA VAL A 633 43.04 -0.21 12.74
C VAL A 633 41.97 -0.02 11.68
N PHE A 634 40.75 0.27 12.11
CA PHE A 634 39.64 0.64 11.25
C PHE A 634 39.30 2.11 11.42
N PHE A 635 39.12 2.79 10.30
CA PHE A 635 38.59 4.16 10.25
C PHE A 635 37.28 4.11 9.47
N PHE A 636 36.19 4.38 10.18
CA PHE A 636 34.88 4.59 9.55
C PHE A 636 34.78 6.06 9.17
N ASN A 637 34.17 6.38 8.03
CA ASN A 637 34.18 7.74 7.47
C ASN A 637 35.58 8.33 7.23
N ALA A 638 36.55 7.48 6.89
CA ALA A 638 37.96 7.85 6.83
C ALA A 638 38.23 9.05 5.90
N GLY A 639 38.95 10.05 6.41
CA GLY A 639 39.31 11.25 5.68
C GLY A 639 38.27 12.38 5.70
N GLU A 640 37.09 12.15 6.31
CA GLU A 640 35.99 13.13 6.33
C GLU A 640 35.82 13.78 7.70
N ALA A 641 35.82 15.11 7.77
CA ALA A 641 35.65 15.88 9.02
C ALA A 641 34.26 16.50 9.17
N THR A 642 33.28 16.02 8.40
CA THR A 642 31.89 16.51 8.40
C THR A 642 30.91 15.33 8.45
N GLY A 643 30.79 14.75 9.64
CA GLY A 643 29.82 13.70 9.97
C GLY A 643 28.61 14.20 10.78
N ALA A 644 27.58 13.38 10.95
CA ALA A 644 26.59 13.62 12.01
C ALA A 644 27.26 13.36 13.37
N ASN A 645 26.78 14.00 14.44
CA ASN A 645 27.32 13.80 15.77
C ASN A 645 26.30 13.06 16.65
N PRO A 646 26.47 11.74 16.93
CA PRO A 646 27.47 10.84 16.36
C PRO A 646 26.98 10.13 15.09
N ASP A 647 27.93 9.77 14.22
CA ASP A 647 27.77 8.77 13.18
C ASP A 647 27.92 7.37 13.80
N ILE A 648 26.97 6.49 13.52
CA ILE A 648 26.91 5.15 14.13
C ILE A 648 27.13 4.08 13.08
N TYR A 649 28.03 3.15 13.39
CA TYR A 649 28.29 1.94 12.62
C TYR A 649 28.18 0.73 13.53
N TYR A 650 27.52 -0.34 13.06
CA TYR A 650 27.50 -1.61 13.76
C TYR A 650 28.41 -2.58 13.03
N ILE A 651 29.32 -3.23 13.76
CA ILE A 651 30.28 -4.16 13.19
C ILE A 651 30.29 -5.48 13.93
N ASP A 652 30.65 -6.52 13.19
CA ASP A 652 30.67 -7.88 13.71
C ASP A 652 31.57 -8.80 12.87
N ASP A 653 31.84 -10.00 13.38
CA ASP A 653 32.55 -11.10 12.72
C ASP A 653 33.88 -10.67 12.06
N ILE A 654 34.69 -9.93 12.81
CA ILE A 654 36.02 -9.50 12.39
C ILE A 654 36.95 -10.70 12.45
N ARG A 655 37.44 -11.18 11.30
CA ARG A 655 38.19 -12.43 11.23
C ARG A 655 39.19 -12.49 10.07
N TRP A 656 40.21 -13.33 10.25
CA TRP A 656 41.18 -13.71 9.24
C TRP A 656 40.73 -14.99 8.51
N GLU A 657 40.79 -14.95 7.18
CA GLU A 657 40.57 -16.09 6.28
C GLU A 657 41.83 -16.49 5.51
#